data_AF-A0A5C0AZS6-F1
#
_entry.id   AF-A0A5C0AZS6-F1
#
_cell.length_a   1.000
_cell.length_b   1.000
_cell.length_c   1.000
_cell.angle_alpha   90.00
_cell.angle_beta   90.00
_cell.angle_gamma   90.00
#
_symmetry.space_group_name_H-M   'P 1'
#
loop_
_entity.id
_entity.type
_entity.pdbx_description
1 polymer ?
#
loop_
_entity_poly.entity_id
_entity_poly.type
_entity_poly.pdbx_seq_one_letter_code
_entity_poly.pdbx_strand_id
1 'polypeptide(L)'
;MNSTAIQTLYIALYGRPADANGLAFWSARLDALGGNLAALGAELATDGVAEFTATHGGKDFGAILATAYLNLFGRAADANGAAFWQATYDARVAAGDTPAVARASVLAGVAAAASSNTGSADAATLAARLDVAQTFTNRVFDNAVYVADLNVGRTLIASVTAANVVAKRDEAAAKAFDLVKLPANAQADVQALYIAWYGRPADQQGLAFWSLTYGRLGGDKSALAAALGNAAIPEFAGLHAGQDFPALLATVYENLFDRAPDAGGAAFWLSKYTSRVAAGDDAGTARIAVIADVMGAALANGGNAADQATLQARLTVANIFTGNLPSGTNYLATLQVGRDFLAGVTAANAAAKAVEAVTVASNLNGQINPGNPPSAPQTQTLSLTANADALTSTATGTVTFSAPLTQDNANTLSSGDVLDGRSAQQASLVATLFSNNGLLTVAPSLTDIGTVQLDTSGNGDVTLNLGQSTGVQTLKLTAAANTTVNGMNAIAQVALTGAAGRVMLQDMSATALDLSIAGAQSGQIFLLDNGSALKAMTVSLDHTQASVTLAGGQPRTIDTLTINSRGTSGNVLSMFTGTGMAVDVGKVLITGSADLRLAGGLEGVPNYGSAANISEFDASAATGNIIAKVASTGALTLQTGNGNDQILASAAGIATIDLGDGNDVLELRSLGTGSTVNGGAGRDTLTISTAAALSGVTVSGFEVLGLDTAQGTFDIGAQTWAESVRISGTSTSTGADAVLTNVASGVAVEITAAYVKSLQLSYATATDAVVTLASANTTNIDKLGVTTASPVIKIAADGTAPQYNIASLDYSGAAPGQAIALTLTGSARVVINQVQTNNSGVWIIDATGLAGGLDITLGGSGGVSDFSRVAGSAKNDNVVINRIAGSQVLDLGAGDDTVTYGSILNQLGTPTMRMDGGAGADTFDVRNHGDRIQFYYDAGDSVFESGSTRKHDVIQGFRAGTGSGSNVDQIIVDARGFTGGSVAVTDISYTRYDTGTNAAKISDFFQTGTATGVFSSDPASNVGVAVLFEAAASTGSGNSTWIAVDLNRDGNLTGANDLVVELLGMASNSLFLPNGGAGSALIRIDPASLVP
;
A
#
# COMPACT_ATOMS: atom_id res chain seq x y z
N MET A 1 -11.20 17.28 5.95
CA MET A 1 -12.40 16.60 5.37
C MET A 1 -13.75 17.15 5.85
N ASN A 2 -13.86 18.33 6.53
CA ASN A 2 -15.11 18.74 7.20
C ASN A 2 -15.84 19.98 6.61
N SER A 3 -15.37 20.54 5.48
CA SER A 3 -15.94 21.78 4.91
C SER A 3 -17.39 21.65 4.45
N THR A 4 -17.77 20.50 3.87
CA THR A 4 -19.13 20.24 3.37
C THR A 4 -20.17 20.21 4.48
N ALA A 5 -19.85 19.63 5.64
CA ALA A 5 -20.76 19.56 6.78
C ALA A 5 -21.04 20.96 7.37
N ILE A 6 -20.01 21.79 7.49
CA ILE A 6 -20.13 23.17 7.98
C ILE A 6 -20.93 24.02 6.97
N GLN A 7 -20.63 23.91 5.67
CA GLN A 7 -21.40 24.59 4.62
C GLN A 7 -22.87 24.16 4.62
N THR A 8 -23.16 22.88 4.86
CA THR A 8 -24.53 22.38 4.97
C THR A 8 -25.29 23.07 6.10
N LEU A 9 -24.67 23.22 7.28
CA LEU A 9 -25.26 23.93 8.41
C LEU A 9 -25.46 25.42 8.11
N TYR A 10 -24.48 26.08 7.47
CA TYR A 10 -24.59 27.49 7.06
C TYR A 10 -25.72 27.73 6.06
N ILE A 11 -25.88 26.85 5.08
CA ILE A 11 -26.99 26.92 4.12
C ILE A 11 -28.31 26.67 4.86
N ALA A 12 -28.43 25.58 5.62
CA ALA A 12 -29.67 25.24 6.33
C ALA A 12 -30.16 26.39 7.23
N LEU A 13 -29.26 26.94 8.04
CA LEU A 13 -29.59 27.96 9.04
C LEU A 13 -29.69 29.37 8.44
N TYR A 14 -28.76 29.76 7.57
CA TYR A 14 -28.61 31.17 7.15
C TYR A 14 -28.90 31.41 5.67
N GLY A 15 -29.09 30.34 4.89
CA GLY A 15 -29.38 30.43 3.46
C GLY A 15 -28.23 30.98 2.63
N ARG A 16 -27.00 31.00 3.14
CA ARG A 16 -25.82 31.58 2.48
C ARG A 16 -24.58 30.70 2.66
N PRO A 17 -23.53 30.89 1.83
CA PRO A 17 -22.22 30.28 2.05
C PRO A 17 -21.56 30.81 3.32
N ALA A 18 -20.79 29.98 4.01
CA ALA A 18 -19.85 30.42 5.03
C ALA A 18 -18.83 31.40 4.41
N ASP A 19 -18.39 32.41 5.16
CA ASP A 19 -17.21 33.19 4.78
C ASP A 19 -15.93 32.38 5.08
N ALA A 20 -14.80 32.76 4.49
CA ALA A 20 -13.57 31.96 4.62
C ALA A 20 -13.04 31.93 6.07
N ASN A 21 -13.19 33.04 6.81
CA ASN A 21 -12.80 33.10 8.22
C ASN A 21 -13.74 32.25 9.09
N GLY A 22 -15.04 32.31 8.85
CA GLY A 22 -16.04 31.49 9.50
C GLY A 22 -15.79 30.01 9.25
N LEU A 23 -15.56 29.60 8.00
CA LEU A 23 -15.28 28.20 7.66
C LEU A 23 -13.99 27.70 8.35
N ALA A 24 -12.93 28.51 8.38
CA ALA A 24 -11.69 28.17 9.08
C ALA A 24 -11.89 28.08 10.61
N PHE A 25 -12.59 29.05 11.20
CA PHE A 25 -12.91 29.07 12.63
C PHE A 25 -13.72 27.84 13.05
N TRP A 26 -14.80 27.54 12.33
CA TRP A 26 -15.68 26.41 12.65
C TRP A 26 -15.00 25.06 12.37
N SER A 27 -14.09 24.99 11.39
CA SER A 27 -13.29 23.78 11.17
C SER A 27 -12.40 23.50 12.38
N ALA A 28 -11.64 24.50 12.85
CA ALA A 28 -10.82 24.37 14.06
C ALA A 28 -11.67 24.09 15.31
N ARG A 29 -12.88 24.66 15.39
CA ARG A 29 -13.82 24.40 16.48
C ARG A 29 -14.35 22.96 16.45
N LEU A 30 -14.59 22.39 15.27
CA LEU A 30 -15.03 21.00 15.13
C LEU A 30 -13.95 20.02 15.60
N ASP A 31 -12.70 20.29 15.26
CA ASP A 31 -11.56 19.49 15.69
C ASP A 31 -11.41 19.54 17.21
N ALA A 32 -11.57 20.72 17.81
CA ALA A 32 -11.58 20.90 19.27
C ALA A 32 -12.76 20.20 19.98
N LEU A 33 -13.86 19.94 19.27
CA LEU A 33 -15.01 19.18 19.76
C LEU A 33 -14.90 17.67 19.46
N GLY A 34 -13.72 17.20 19.02
CA GLY A 34 -13.49 15.78 18.70
C GLY A 34 -14.31 15.29 17.50
N GLY A 35 -14.61 16.19 16.55
CA GLY A 35 -15.44 15.86 15.38
C GLY A 35 -16.95 15.84 15.64
N ASN A 36 -17.42 16.27 16.82
CA ASN A 36 -18.84 16.26 17.17
C ASN A 36 -19.63 17.37 16.45
N LEU A 37 -20.17 17.04 15.27
CA LEU A 37 -20.94 17.97 14.43
C LEU A 37 -22.26 18.44 15.09
N ALA A 38 -22.88 17.62 15.93
CA ALA A 38 -24.11 18.00 16.63
C ALA A 38 -23.83 19.08 17.70
N ALA A 39 -22.71 18.96 18.42
CA ALA A 39 -22.26 19.98 19.37
C ALA A 39 -21.88 21.28 18.66
N LEU A 40 -21.16 21.21 17.54
CA LEU A 40 -20.83 22.38 16.73
C LEU A 40 -22.09 23.07 16.17
N GLY A 41 -23.01 22.27 15.63
CA GLY A 41 -24.28 22.80 15.12
C GLY A 41 -25.13 23.45 16.21
N ALA A 42 -25.04 22.97 17.45
CA ALA A 42 -25.70 23.61 18.59
C ALA A 42 -25.13 25.01 18.85
N GLU A 43 -23.81 25.19 18.79
CA GLU A 43 -23.18 26.51 18.92
C GLU A 43 -23.64 27.46 17.81
N LEU A 44 -23.78 26.98 16.57
CA LEU A 44 -24.32 27.76 15.44
C LEU A 44 -25.82 28.05 15.55
N ALA A 45 -26.60 27.20 16.22
CA ALA A 45 -28.06 27.29 16.32
C ALA A 45 -28.55 27.84 17.68
N THR A 46 -27.69 28.57 18.38
CA THR A 46 -27.97 29.14 19.71
C THR A 46 -28.40 30.61 19.62
N ASP A 47 -29.39 31.00 20.43
CA ASP A 47 -29.94 32.36 20.53
C ASP A 47 -28.95 33.42 21.07
N GLY A 48 -27.71 33.02 21.36
CA GLY A 48 -26.60 33.92 21.68
C GLY A 48 -25.77 34.35 20.47
N VAL A 49 -25.94 33.69 19.32
CA VAL A 49 -25.29 34.08 18.07
C VAL A 49 -26.12 35.16 17.40
N ALA A 50 -25.50 36.33 17.15
CA ALA A 50 -26.20 37.50 16.62
C ALA A 50 -26.93 37.21 15.30
N GLU A 51 -26.31 36.46 14.38
CA GLU A 51 -26.91 36.10 13.10
C GLU A 51 -28.06 35.09 13.24
N PHE A 52 -27.95 34.11 14.14
CA PHE A 52 -29.04 33.18 14.44
C PHE A 52 -30.24 33.91 15.01
N THR A 53 -30.02 34.78 15.98
CA THR A 53 -31.07 35.58 16.62
C THR A 53 -31.73 36.51 15.61
N ALA A 54 -30.97 37.13 14.72
CA ALA A 54 -31.50 37.97 13.65
C ALA A 54 -32.36 37.19 12.63
N THR A 55 -32.02 35.92 12.38
CA THR A 55 -32.68 35.10 11.35
C THR A 55 -33.87 34.30 11.91
N HIS A 56 -33.76 33.83 13.15
CA HIS A 56 -34.65 32.84 13.77
C HIS A 56 -35.16 33.23 15.16
N GLY A 57 -34.77 34.38 15.71
CA GLY A 57 -35.21 34.84 17.02
C GLY A 57 -36.74 34.88 17.13
N GLY A 58 -37.27 34.25 18.18
CA GLY A 58 -38.71 34.18 18.44
C GLY A 58 -39.51 33.24 17.53
N LYS A 59 -38.87 32.53 16.59
CA LYS A 59 -39.52 31.47 15.79
C LYS A 59 -39.57 30.16 16.56
N ASP A 60 -40.65 29.41 16.39
CA ASP A 60 -40.71 28.03 16.83
C ASP A 60 -39.91 27.10 15.91
N PHE A 61 -39.73 25.85 16.33
CA PHE A 61 -38.96 24.89 15.54
C PHE A 61 -39.58 24.62 14.16
N GLY A 62 -40.90 24.57 14.06
CA GLY A 62 -41.61 24.36 12.79
C GLY A 62 -41.28 25.44 11.76
N ALA A 63 -41.22 26.71 12.16
CA ALA A 63 -40.84 27.82 11.29
C ALA A 63 -39.35 27.80 10.90
N ILE A 64 -38.47 27.37 11.80
CA ILE A 64 -37.03 27.18 11.50
C ILE A 64 -36.86 26.03 10.50
N LEU A 65 -37.55 24.90 10.70
CA LEU A 65 -37.54 23.76 9.81
C LEU A 65 -38.04 24.12 8.42
N ALA A 66 -39.14 24.89 8.32
CA ALA A 66 -39.64 25.39 7.04
C ALA A 66 -38.61 26.25 6.30
N THR A 67 -37.88 27.10 7.03
CA THR A 67 -36.80 27.91 6.46
C THR A 67 -35.65 27.04 5.95
N ALA A 68 -35.24 26.03 6.71
CA ALA A 68 -34.17 25.12 6.31
C ALA A 68 -34.53 24.31 5.05
N TYR A 69 -35.78 23.86 4.93
CA TYR A 69 -36.28 23.17 3.73
C TYR A 69 -36.19 24.05 2.47
N LEU A 70 -36.56 25.32 2.58
CA LEU A 70 -36.39 26.28 1.48
C LEU A 70 -34.91 26.54 1.16
N ASN A 71 -34.06 26.64 2.18
CA ASN A 71 -32.64 26.91 2.01
C ASN A 71 -31.84 25.72 1.47
N LEU A 72 -32.23 24.48 1.77
CA LEU A 72 -31.53 23.28 1.31
C LEU A 72 -32.08 22.79 -0.03
N PHE A 73 -33.41 22.82 -0.21
CA PHE A 73 -34.09 22.13 -1.31
C PHE A 73 -34.94 23.03 -2.20
N GLY A 74 -35.16 24.30 -1.81
CA GLY A 74 -36.00 25.23 -2.58
C GLY A 74 -37.50 24.91 -2.54
N ARG A 75 -37.95 24.05 -1.64
CA ARG A 75 -39.36 23.65 -1.45
C ARG A 75 -39.70 23.53 0.02
N ALA A 76 -41.00 23.55 0.35
CA ALA A 76 -41.47 23.21 1.70
C ALA A 76 -41.43 21.69 1.96
N ALA A 77 -41.33 21.30 3.23
CA ALA A 77 -41.60 19.94 3.66
C ALA A 77 -43.07 19.57 3.40
N ASP A 78 -43.34 18.32 3.02
CA ASP A 78 -44.71 17.81 3.03
C ASP A 78 -45.22 17.61 4.47
N ALA A 79 -46.53 17.46 4.63
CA ALA A 79 -47.14 17.37 5.96
C ALA A 79 -46.59 16.22 6.82
N ASN A 80 -46.25 15.08 6.20
CA ASN A 80 -45.71 13.92 6.91
C ASN A 80 -44.24 14.15 7.28
N GLY A 81 -43.45 14.71 6.36
CA GLY A 81 -42.06 15.09 6.62
C GLY A 81 -41.92 16.13 7.73
N ALA A 82 -42.75 17.18 7.71
CA ALA A 82 -42.78 18.20 8.76
C ALA A 82 -43.16 17.60 10.13
N ALA A 83 -44.19 16.74 10.18
CA ALA A 83 -44.60 16.06 11.40
C ALA A 83 -43.52 15.11 11.94
N PHE A 84 -42.83 14.37 11.07
CA PHE A 84 -41.75 13.47 11.43
C PHE A 84 -40.59 14.22 12.10
N TRP A 85 -40.13 15.32 11.49
CA TRP A 85 -39.02 16.10 12.03
C TRP A 85 -39.40 16.86 13.29
N GLN A 86 -40.64 17.36 13.41
CA GLN A 86 -41.17 17.95 14.64
C GLN A 86 -41.17 16.91 15.78
N ALA A 87 -41.67 15.70 15.52
CA ALA A 87 -41.65 14.62 16.52
C ALA A 87 -40.22 14.22 16.91
N THR A 88 -39.28 14.22 15.95
CA THR A 88 -37.86 13.95 16.21
C THR A 88 -37.23 15.01 17.11
N TYR A 89 -37.58 16.29 16.89
CA TYR A 89 -37.16 17.39 17.75
C TYR A 89 -37.73 17.26 19.16
N ASP A 90 -39.04 17.03 19.30
CA ASP A 90 -39.71 16.92 20.59
C ASP A 90 -39.17 15.73 21.40
N ALA A 91 -38.91 14.60 20.74
CA ALA A 91 -38.32 13.41 21.36
C ALA A 91 -36.90 13.67 21.89
N ARG A 92 -36.07 14.40 21.13
CA ARG A 92 -34.71 14.78 21.56
C ARG A 92 -34.72 15.71 22.76
N VAL A 93 -35.61 16.71 22.76
CA VAL A 93 -35.78 17.60 23.90
C VAL A 93 -36.26 16.82 25.14
N ALA A 94 -37.19 15.88 24.97
CA ALA A 94 -37.62 14.99 26.05
C ALA A 94 -36.49 14.07 26.57
N ALA A 95 -35.53 13.71 25.71
CA ALA A 95 -34.34 12.93 26.06
C ALA A 95 -33.22 13.77 26.72
N GLY A 96 -33.42 15.08 26.91
CA GLY A 96 -32.48 15.96 27.60
C GLY A 96 -31.56 16.79 26.69
N ASP A 97 -31.72 16.70 25.36
CA ASP A 97 -31.03 17.63 24.45
C ASP A 97 -31.51 19.06 24.72
N THR A 98 -30.59 20.03 24.73
CA THR A 98 -31.00 21.44 24.71
C THR A 98 -31.74 21.74 23.40
N PRO A 99 -32.65 22.73 23.37
CA PRO A 99 -33.31 23.13 22.13
C PRO A 99 -32.35 23.39 20.97
N ALA A 100 -31.16 23.95 21.22
CA ALA A 100 -30.14 24.19 20.20
C ALA A 100 -29.53 22.89 19.64
N VAL A 101 -29.20 21.93 20.51
CA VAL A 101 -28.68 20.61 20.12
C VAL A 101 -29.72 19.80 19.33
N ALA A 102 -30.97 19.81 19.80
CA ALA A 102 -32.07 19.12 19.13
C ALA A 102 -32.32 19.70 17.74
N ARG A 103 -32.33 21.04 17.59
CA ARG A 103 -32.45 21.73 16.29
C ARG A 103 -31.31 21.34 15.33
N ALA A 104 -30.06 21.49 15.78
CA ALA A 104 -28.89 21.21 14.96
C ALA A 104 -28.87 19.76 14.46
N SER A 105 -29.18 18.81 15.34
CA SER A 105 -29.24 17.39 15.02
C SER A 105 -30.33 17.07 14.00
N VAL A 106 -31.52 17.70 14.13
CA VAL A 106 -32.59 17.51 13.16
C VAL A 106 -32.24 18.12 11.81
N LEU A 107 -31.68 19.33 11.75
CA LEU A 107 -31.30 19.98 10.48
C LEU A 107 -30.20 19.21 9.75
N ALA A 108 -29.20 18.68 10.47
CA ALA A 108 -28.20 17.78 9.90
C ALA A 108 -28.85 16.47 9.41
N GLY A 109 -29.80 15.92 10.17
CA GLY A 109 -30.60 14.76 9.78
C GLY A 109 -31.41 14.97 8.50
N VAL A 110 -32.02 16.16 8.33
CA VAL A 110 -32.77 16.54 7.13
C VAL A 110 -31.87 16.52 5.89
N ALA A 111 -30.67 17.13 5.98
CA ALA A 111 -29.71 17.12 4.89
C ALA A 111 -29.18 15.70 4.59
N ALA A 112 -28.87 14.92 5.62
CA ALA A 112 -28.41 13.54 5.49
C ALA A 112 -29.47 12.63 4.83
N ALA A 113 -30.74 12.78 5.20
CA ALA A 113 -31.84 12.03 4.58
C ALA A 113 -31.92 12.33 3.08
N ALA A 114 -31.78 13.59 2.68
CA ALA A 114 -31.75 13.96 1.26
C ALA A 114 -30.53 13.37 0.54
N SER A 115 -29.33 13.49 1.11
CA SER A 115 -28.10 12.93 0.53
C SER A 115 -28.11 11.40 0.40
N SER A 116 -28.80 10.69 1.29
CA SER A 116 -28.94 9.23 1.25
C SER A 116 -29.86 8.72 0.12
N ASN A 117 -30.70 9.58 -0.44
CA ASN A 117 -31.61 9.25 -1.53
C ASN A 117 -31.02 9.73 -2.87
N THR A 118 -29.90 9.12 -3.27
CA THR A 118 -29.16 9.46 -4.49
C THR A 118 -30.05 9.26 -5.71
N GLY A 119 -30.40 10.36 -6.39
CA GLY A 119 -31.34 10.38 -7.52
C GLY A 119 -32.61 11.20 -7.28
N SER A 120 -32.85 11.64 -6.03
CA SER A 120 -33.93 12.58 -5.73
C SER A 120 -33.61 14.02 -6.16
N ALA A 121 -34.65 14.81 -6.45
CA ALA A 121 -34.50 16.24 -6.76
C ALA A 121 -33.90 17.05 -5.61
N ASP A 122 -34.13 16.62 -4.36
CA ASP A 122 -33.56 17.24 -3.17
C ASP A 122 -32.06 16.98 -3.06
N ALA A 123 -31.61 15.74 -3.30
CA ALA A 123 -30.19 15.39 -3.33
C ALA A 123 -29.44 16.22 -4.39
N ALA A 124 -30.01 16.33 -5.59
CA ALA A 124 -29.43 17.11 -6.68
C ALA A 124 -29.37 18.62 -6.38
N THR A 125 -30.41 19.16 -5.75
CA THR A 125 -30.47 20.59 -5.38
C THR A 125 -29.51 20.91 -4.24
N LEU A 126 -29.42 20.03 -3.23
CA LEU A 126 -28.47 20.17 -2.12
C LEU A 126 -27.03 20.13 -2.63
N ALA A 127 -26.69 19.16 -3.49
CA ALA A 127 -25.36 19.06 -4.09
C ALA A 127 -25.01 20.32 -4.90
N ALA A 128 -25.94 20.83 -5.71
CA ALA A 128 -25.74 22.06 -6.47
C ALA A 128 -25.50 23.28 -5.58
N ARG A 129 -26.27 23.42 -4.48
CA ARG A 129 -26.10 24.52 -3.52
C ARG A 129 -24.76 24.44 -2.79
N LEU A 130 -24.32 23.25 -2.41
CA LEU A 130 -23.02 23.04 -1.78
C LEU A 130 -21.85 23.36 -2.72
N ASP A 131 -21.94 22.97 -4.00
CA ASP A 131 -20.92 23.27 -5.01
C ASP A 131 -20.78 24.78 -5.26
N VAL A 132 -21.91 25.48 -5.41
CA VAL A 132 -21.95 26.94 -5.55
C VAL A 132 -21.46 27.65 -4.28
N ALA A 133 -21.86 27.18 -3.10
CA ALA A 133 -21.41 27.75 -1.83
C ALA A 133 -19.90 27.61 -1.64
N GLN A 134 -19.35 26.41 -1.87
CA GLN A 134 -17.92 26.17 -1.77
C GLN A 134 -17.14 27.03 -2.79
N THR A 135 -17.68 27.15 -4.01
CA THR A 135 -17.11 28.01 -5.06
C THR A 135 -17.08 29.48 -4.63
N PHE A 136 -18.17 29.98 -4.04
CA PHE A 136 -18.25 31.35 -3.53
C PHE A 136 -17.25 31.57 -2.39
N THR A 137 -17.28 30.73 -1.35
CA THR A 137 -16.39 30.85 -0.17
C THR A 137 -14.92 30.81 -0.55
N ASN A 138 -14.52 29.93 -1.47
CA ASN A 138 -13.13 29.82 -1.93
C ASN A 138 -12.65 31.06 -2.71
N ARG A 139 -13.56 31.93 -3.16
CA ARG A 139 -13.28 33.09 -4.01
C ARG A 139 -13.57 34.43 -3.34
N VAL A 140 -14.13 34.45 -2.12
CA VAL A 140 -14.30 35.70 -1.35
C VAL A 140 -12.94 36.12 -0.81
N PHE A 141 -12.45 37.29 -1.26
CA PHE A 141 -11.11 37.77 -0.93
C PHE A 141 -11.05 38.79 0.23
N ASP A 142 -12.15 39.49 0.51
CA ASP A 142 -12.29 40.39 1.66
C ASP A 142 -13.49 39.95 2.52
N ASN A 143 -13.19 39.18 3.58
CA ASN A 143 -14.21 38.69 4.50
C ASN A 143 -14.94 39.83 5.23
N ALA A 144 -14.32 41.00 5.42
CA ALA A 144 -14.98 42.13 6.07
C ALA A 144 -16.06 42.76 5.18
N VAL A 145 -15.82 42.81 3.86
CA VAL A 145 -16.80 43.31 2.88
C VAL A 145 -17.94 42.32 2.66
N TYR A 146 -17.65 41.01 2.60
CA TYR A 146 -18.71 40.00 2.51
C TYR A 146 -19.60 39.98 3.77
N VAL A 147 -19.00 40.07 4.96
CA VAL A 147 -19.75 40.15 6.23
C VAL A 147 -20.59 41.43 6.33
N ALA A 148 -20.20 42.51 5.64
CA ALA A 148 -20.98 43.74 5.56
C ALA A 148 -22.22 43.64 4.65
N ASP A 149 -22.22 42.73 3.65
CA ASP A 149 -23.39 42.46 2.80
C ASP A 149 -23.63 40.95 2.56
N LEU A 150 -24.11 40.29 3.62
CA LEU A 150 -24.49 38.88 3.60
C LEU A 150 -25.64 38.56 2.62
N ASN A 151 -26.37 39.56 2.11
CA ASN A 151 -27.47 39.32 1.17
C ASN A 151 -26.98 38.84 -0.20
N VAL A 152 -25.75 39.16 -0.57
CA VAL A 152 -25.12 38.67 -1.80
C VAL A 152 -25.09 37.14 -1.81
N GLY A 153 -24.63 36.55 -0.70
CA GLY A 153 -24.59 35.09 -0.52
C GLY A 153 -25.98 34.46 -0.43
N ARG A 154 -26.92 35.10 0.28
CA ARG A 154 -28.31 34.60 0.41
C ARG A 154 -29.04 34.54 -0.92
N THR A 155 -28.95 35.63 -1.70
CA THR A 155 -29.62 35.72 -3.00
C THR A 155 -29.02 34.75 -4.01
N LEU A 156 -27.70 34.56 -3.97
CA LEU A 156 -27.00 33.59 -4.79
C LEU A 156 -27.52 32.17 -4.53
N ILE A 157 -27.45 31.70 -3.28
CA ILE A 157 -27.84 30.32 -2.92
C ILE A 157 -29.32 30.05 -3.13
N ALA A 158 -30.20 31.00 -2.82
CA ALA A 158 -31.64 30.86 -3.07
C ALA A 158 -31.98 30.63 -4.55
N SER A 159 -31.17 31.19 -5.47
CA SER A 159 -31.37 31.06 -6.92
C SER A 159 -30.81 29.78 -7.54
N VAL A 160 -30.11 28.95 -6.76
CA VAL A 160 -29.49 27.70 -7.23
C VAL A 160 -30.52 26.58 -7.29
N THR A 161 -30.55 25.91 -8.44
CA THR A 161 -31.26 24.67 -8.71
C THR A 161 -30.29 23.67 -9.35
N ALA A 162 -30.65 22.37 -9.38
CA ALA A 162 -29.84 21.37 -10.05
C ALA A 162 -29.60 21.68 -11.55
N ALA A 163 -30.54 22.35 -12.21
CA ALA A 163 -30.48 22.65 -13.64
C ALA A 163 -29.58 23.85 -14.00
N ASN A 164 -29.29 24.75 -13.05
CA ASN A 164 -28.52 25.98 -13.31
C ASN A 164 -27.17 26.02 -12.58
N VAL A 165 -26.73 24.92 -11.98
CA VAL A 165 -25.53 24.87 -11.13
C VAL A 165 -24.29 25.42 -11.82
N VAL A 166 -24.04 25.07 -13.08
CA VAL A 166 -22.86 25.54 -13.84
C VAL A 166 -22.89 27.07 -13.97
N ALA A 167 -24.00 27.64 -14.45
CA ALA A 167 -24.15 29.09 -14.57
C ALA A 167 -24.06 29.82 -13.21
N LYS A 168 -24.55 29.20 -12.13
CA LYS A 168 -24.50 29.77 -10.79
C LYS A 168 -23.14 29.67 -10.12
N ARG A 169 -22.29 28.71 -10.50
CA ARG A 169 -20.87 28.68 -10.09
C ARG A 169 -20.09 29.83 -10.71
N ASP A 170 -20.38 30.16 -11.96
CA ASP A 170 -19.76 31.30 -12.64
C ASP A 170 -20.24 32.62 -12.03
N GLU A 171 -21.55 32.75 -11.76
CA GLU A 171 -22.11 33.89 -11.03
C GLU A 171 -21.52 34.02 -9.61
N ALA A 172 -21.30 32.89 -8.92
CA ALA A 172 -20.65 32.89 -7.61
C ALA A 172 -19.21 33.40 -7.67
N ALA A 173 -18.47 33.03 -8.72
CA ALA A 173 -17.12 33.54 -8.98
C ALA A 173 -17.12 35.06 -9.18
N ALA A 174 -18.05 35.56 -10.00
CA ALA A 174 -18.18 36.97 -10.32
C ALA A 174 -18.62 37.80 -9.12
N LYS A 175 -19.63 37.34 -8.36
CA LYS A 175 -20.11 38.04 -7.16
C LYS A 175 -19.07 38.08 -6.04
N ALA A 176 -18.24 37.04 -5.92
CA ALA A 176 -17.13 37.05 -4.98
C ALA A 176 -16.03 38.05 -5.40
N PHE A 177 -15.88 38.29 -6.71
CA PHE A 177 -14.95 39.26 -7.30
C PHE A 177 -15.43 40.73 -7.15
N ASP A 178 -16.73 40.99 -7.28
CA ASP A 178 -17.32 42.33 -7.13
C ASP A 178 -17.11 42.95 -5.73
N LEU A 179 -16.72 42.16 -4.73
CA LEU A 179 -16.44 42.59 -3.37
C LEU A 179 -15.03 43.24 -3.19
N VAL A 180 -14.23 43.40 -4.26
CA VAL A 180 -12.88 43.98 -4.23
C VAL A 180 -12.87 45.49 -4.59
N LYS A 181 -12.30 46.36 -3.73
CA LYS A 181 -12.04 47.78 -4.08
C LYS A 181 -10.78 47.92 -4.95
N LEU A 182 -10.96 48.04 -6.27
CA LEU A 182 -9.87 48.31 -7.20
C LEU A 182 -9.40 49.79 -7.14
N PRO A 183 -8.11 50.08 -7.37
CA PRO A 183 -7.64 51.46 -7.59
C PRO A 183 -8.41 52.14 -8.72
N ALA A 184 -8.67 53.45 -8.59
CA ALA A 184 -9.54 54.21 -9.51
C ALA A 184 -9.15 54.17 -11.00
N ASN A 185 -7.88 53.83 -11.31
CA ASN A 185 -7.35 53.74 -12.68
C ASN A 185 -6.79 52.36 -13.03
N ALA A 186 -7.16 51.31 -12.29
CA ALA A 186 -6.52 50.00 -12.41
C ALA A 186 -6.55 49.41 -13.83
N GLN A 187 -7.70 49.49 -14.49
CA GLN A 187 -7.84 48.99 -15.85
C GLN A 187 -7.04 49.81 -16.86
N ALA A 188 -6.99 51.14 -16.71
CA ALA A 188 -6.24 52.01 -17.61
C ALA A 188 -4.72 51.77 -17.50
N ASP A 189 -4.21 51.58 -16.28
CA ASP A 189 -2.80 51.31 -16.03
C ASP A 189 -2.37 49.94 -16.56
N VAL A 190 -3.21 48.92 -16.38
CA VAL A 190 -3.00 47.59 -16.95
C VAL A 190 -3.03 47.63 -18.47
N GLN A 191 -4.01 48.32 -19.06
CA GLN A 191 -4.11 48.44 -20.51
C GLN A 191 -2.86 49.14 -21.09
N ALA A 192 -2.37 50.20 -20.45
CA ALA A 192 -1.16 50.90 -20.87
C ALA A 192 0.06 49.97 -20.87
N LEU A 193 0.20 49.11 -19.86
CA LEU A 193 1.29 48.13 -19.78
C LEU A 193 1.19 47.03 -20.85
N TYR A 194 -0.01 46.56 -21.17
CA TYR A 194 -0.22 45.62 -22.29
C TYR A 194 0.18 46.24 -23.63
N ILE A 195 -0.14 47.52 -23.84
CA ILE A 195 0.27 48.24 -25.04
C ILE A 195 1.79 48.40 -25.07
N ALA A 196 2.40 48.88 -23.98
CA ALA A 196 3.83 49.12 -23.90
C ALA A 196 4.66 47.86 -24.19
N TRP A 197 4.35 46.76 -23.49
CA TRP A 197 5.11 45.52 -23.58
C TRP A 197 4.71 44.68 -24.80
N TYR A 198 3.42 44.51 -25.05
CA TYR A 198 2.97 43.51 -26.04
C TYR A 198 2.40 44.12 -27.32
N GLY A 199 2.29 45.45 -27.41
CA GLY A 199 1.78 46.16 -28.58
C GLY A 199 0.29 45.90 -28.87
N ARG A 200 -0.47 45.34 -27.91
CA ARG A 200 -1.86 44.91 -28.11
C ARG A 200 -2.78 45.29 -26.94
N PRO A 201 -4.11 45.26 -27.15
CA PRO A 201 -5.07 45.28 -26.05
C PRO A 201 -4.91 44.06 -25.12
N ALA A 202 -5.26 44.23 -23.84
CA ALA A 202 -5.44 43.10 -22.92
C ALA A 202 -6.69 42.30 -23.33
N ASP A 203 -6.72 40.99 -23.03
CA ASP A 203 -7.99 40.26 -23.06
C ASP A 203 -8.81 40.52 -21.78
N GLN A 204 -10.06 40.08 -21.77
CA GLN A 204 -10.95 40.27 -20.63
C GLN A 204 -10.44 39.60 -19.35
N GLN A 205 -9.84 38.39 -19.45
CA GLN A 205 -9.33 37.66 -18.29
C GLN A 205 -8.02 38.27 -17.79
N GLY A 206 -7.12 38.63 -18.70
CA GLY A 206 -5.87 39.33 -18.42
C GLY A 206 -6.11 40.70 -17.78
N LEU A 207 -7.00 41.52 -18.35
CA LEU A 207 -7.34 42.83 -17.79
C LEU A 207 -7.91 42.70 -16.36
N ALA A 208 -8.78 41.72 -16.12
CA ALA A 208 -9.32 41.44 -14.79
C ALA A 208 -8.24 40.93 -13.81
N PHE A 209 -7.44 39.95 -14.24
CA PHE A 209 -6.37 39.36 -13.43
C PHE A 209 -5.32 40.38 -13.02
N TRP A 210 -4.84 41.18 -13.97
CA TRP A 210 -3.79 42.18 -13.70
C TRP A 210 -4.32 43.40 -12.96
N SER A 211 -5.59 43.78 -13.15
CA SER A 211 -6.23 44.83 -12.32
C SER A 211 -6.34 44.37 -10.86
N LEU A 212 -6.63 43.08 -10.64
CA LEU A 212 -6.64 42.47 -9.31
C LEU A 212 -5.24 42.41 -8.71
N THR A 213 -4.24 41.97 -9.48
CA THR A 213 -2.82 41.96 -9.07
C THR A 213 -2.35 43.36 -8.70
N TYR A 214 -2.76 44.39 -9.44
CA TYR A 214 -2.44 45.77 -9.12
C TYR A 214 -3.02 46.23 -7.77
N GLY A 215 -4.27 45.84 -7.47
CA GLY A 215 -4.86 46.05 -6.14
C GLY A 215 -4.08 45.33 -5.03
N ARG A 216 -3.65 44.08 -5.27
CA ARG A 216 -2.83 43.29 -4.33
C ARG A 216 -1.45 43.92 -4.06
N LEU A 217 -0.89 44.60 -5.07
CA LEU A 217 0.37 45.34 -4.96
C LEU A 217 0.19 46.73 -4.31
N GLY A 218 -0.96 46.99 -3.67
CA GLY A 218 -1.23 48.27 -3.00
C GLY A 218 -1.34 49.46 -3.95
N GLY A 219 -1.57 49.23 -5.24
CA GLY A 219 -1.52 50.28 -6.25
C GLY A 219 -0.11 50.67 -6.68
N ASP A 220 0.91 49.84 -6.45
CA ASP A 220 2.27 50.07 -6.96
C ASP A 220 2.37 49.72 -8.47
N LYS A 221 2.46 50.76 -9.30
CA LYS A 221 2.60 50.62 -10.77
C LYS A 221 3.94 50.02 -11.18
N SER A 222 5.01 50.30 -10.46
CA SER A 222 6.35 49.79 -10.79
C SER A 222 6.41 48.29 -10.53
N ALA A 223 5.83 47.82 -9.43
CA ALA A 223 5.70 46.39 -9.16
C ALA A 223 4.78 45.69 -10.18
N LEU A 224 3.69 46.34 -10.59
CA LEU A 224 2.82 45.80 -11.65
C LEU A 224 3.55 45.71 -12.99
N ALA A 225 4.29 46.75 -13.37
CA ALA A 225 5.10 46.77 -14.58
C ALA A 225 6.15 45.67 -14.58
N ALA A 226 6.73 45.36 -13.42
CA ALA A 226 7.69 44.28 -13.27
C ALA A 226 7.06 42.90 -13.42
N ALA A 227 5.85 42.72 -12.88
CA ALA A 227 5.13 41.46 -13.00
C ALA A 227 4.70 41.17 -14.44
N LEU A 228 4.21 42.17 -15.19
CA LEU A 228 3.91 42.02 -16.63
C LEU A 228 5.19 41.98 -17.50
N GLY A 229 6.25 42.68 -17.11
CA GLY A 229 7.52 42.74 -17.84
C GLY A 229 8.49 41.57 -17.55
N ASN A 230 7.98 40.45 -17.04
CA ASN A 230 8.81 39.34 -16.57
C ASN A 230 9.21 38.40 -17.73
N ALA A 231 10.51 38.10 -17.85
CA ALA A 231 11.05 37.18 -18.84
C ALA A 231 10.57 35.72 -18.68
N ALA A 232 9.98 35.35 -17.53
CA ALA A 232 9.32 34.07 -17.34
C ALA A 232 7.97 33.97 -18.10
N ILE A 233 7.41 35.09 -18.56
CA ILE A 233 6.18 35.10 -19.37
C ILE A 233 6.58 34.79 -20.82
N PRO A 234 6.08 33.68 -21.43
CA PRO A 234 6.49 33.27 -22.77
C PRO A 234 6.27 34.32 -23.85
N GLU A 235 5.17 35.10 -23.78
CA GLU A 235 4.92 36.19 -24.73
C GLU A 235 5.95 37.32 -24.61
N PHE A 236 6.32 37.69 -23.37
CA PHE A 236 7.35 38.70 -23.14
C PHE A 236 8.72 38.23 -23.64
N ALA A 237 9.09 37.00 -23.31
CA ALA A 237 10.33 36.39 -23.76
C ALA A 237 10.38 36.30 -25.30
N GLY A 238 9.30 35.86 -25.94
CA GLY A 238 9.21 35.73 -27.39
C GLY A 238 9.36 37.06 -28.13
N LEU A 239 8.85 38.17 -27.56
CA LEU A 239 8.91 39.49 -28.19
C LEU A 239 10.21 40.25 -27.94
N HIS A 240 10.85 40.03 -26.78
CA HIS A 240 11.96 40.87 -26.32
C HIS A 240 13.26 40.11 -26.02
N ALA A 241 13.33 38.79 -26.28
CA ALA A 241 14.55 38.03 -26.09
C ALA A 241 15.72 38.63 -26.89
N GLY A 242 16.84 38.85 -26.22
CA GLY A 242 18.07 39.37 -26.82
C GLY A 242 18.07 40.87 -27.14
N GLN A 243 16.98 41.61 -26.88
CA GLN A 243 16.97 43.06 -27.05
C GLN A 243 17.74 43.76 -25.93
N ASP A 244 18.63 44.69 -26.29
CA ASP A 244 19.24 45.61 -25.35
C ASP A 244 18.28 46.76 -24.99
N PHE A 245 18.65 47.58 -23.99
CA PHE A 245 17.76 48.65 -23.53
C PHE A 245 17.39 49.66 -24.63
N PRO A 246 18.31 50.14 -25.49
CA PRO A 246 17.96 50.99 -26.63
C PRO A 246 16.96 50.37 -27.61
N ALA A 247 17.11 49.10 -27.98
CA ALA A 247 16.18 48.42 -28.89
C ALA A 247 14.79 48.22 -28.26
N LEU A 248 14.76 47.87 -26.98
CA LEU A 248 13.52 47.75 -26.21
C LEU A 248 12.81 49.11 -26.08
N LEU A 249 13.56 50.17 -25.78
CA LEU A 249 13.03 51.53 -25.69
C LEU A 249 12.40 51.98 -27.02
N ALA A 250 13.05 51.70 -28.15
CA ALA A 250 12.49 52.01 -29.47
C ALA A 250 11.18 51.25 -29.73
N THR A 251 11.11 49.96 -29.35
CA THR A 251 9.90 49.14 -29.48
C THR A 251 8.75 49.69 -28.62
N VAL A 252 9.03 50.05 -27.36
CA VAL A 252 8.03 50.64 -26.46
C VAL A 252 7.52 51.99 -26.97
N TYR A 253 8.41 52.80 -27.54
CA TYR A 253 8.06 54.08 -28.16
C TYR A 253 7.15 53.90 -29.37
N GLU A 254 7.42 52.92 -30.21
CA GLU A 254 6.56 52.58 -31.35
C GLU A 254 5.18 52.11 -30.88
N ASN A 255 5.15 51.21 -29.89
CA ASN A 255 3.91 50.66 -29.33
C ASN A 255 3.02 51.73 -28.69
N LEU A 256 3.60 52.68 -27.97
CA LEU A 256 2.87 53.72 -27.23
C LEU A 256 2.56 54.96 -28.08
N PHE A 257 3.49 55.38 -28.93
CA PHE A 257 3.50 56.72 -29.53
C PHE A 257 3.56 56.75 -31.06
N ASP A 258 3.64 55.59 -31.74
CA ASP A 258 3.70 55.50 -33.21
C ASP A 258 4.94 56.20 -33.82
N ARG A 259 6.05 56.19 -33.08
CA ARG A 259 7.33 56.77 -33.52
C ARG A 259 8.49 56.23 -32.68
N ALA A 260 9.69 56.29 -33.24
CA ALA A 260 10.93 56.13 -32.48
C ALA A 260 11.20 57.32 -31.52
N PRO A 261 11.98 57.12 -30.44
CA PRO A 261 12.46 58.22 -29.62
C PRO A 261 13.40 59.12 -30.43
N ASP A 262 13.30 60.44 -30.25
CA ASP A 262 14.27 61.36 -30.84
C ASP A 262 15.64 61.24 -30.13
N ALA A 263 16.69 61.81 -30.73
CA ALA A 263 18.05 61.69 -30.20
C ALA A 263 18.19 62.22 -28.76
N GLY A 264 17.45 63.26 -28.39
CA GLY A 264 17.46 63.82 -27.03
C GLY A 264 16.70 62.93 -26.05
N GLY A 265 15.53 62.44 -26.44
CA GLY A 265 14.72 61.50 -25.65
C GLY A 265 15.42 60.17 -25.40
N ALA A 266 16.02 59.57 -26.43
CA ALA A 266 16.79 58.33 -26.30
C ALA A 266 17.97 58.49 -25.33
N ALA A 267 18.70 59.60 -25.42
CA ALA A 267 19.81 59.91 -24.52
C ALA A 267 19.34 60.13 -23.07
N PHE A 268 18.21 60.82 -22.88
CA PHE A 268 17.62 61.06 -21.56
C PHE A 268 17.25 59.74 -20.85
N TRP A 269 16.52 58.85 -21.53
CA TRP A 269 16.09 57.58 -20.95
C TRP A 269 17.25 56.61 -20.73
N LEU A 270 18.24 56.58 -21.63
CA LEU A 270 19.46 55.82 -21.43
C LEU A 270 20.24 56.32 -20.20
N SER A 271 20.26 57.63 -19.95
CA SER A 271 20.84 58.20 -18.73
C SER A 271 20.08 57.78 -17.47
N LYS A 272 18.74 57.71 -17.52
CA LYS A 272 17.92 57.20 -16.41
C LYS A 272 18.19 55.72 -16.13
N TYR A 273 18.28 54.90 -17.17
CA TYR A 273 18.61 53.48 -17.07
C TYR A 273 20.00 53.28 -16.46
N THR A 274 21.03 53.94 -17.00
CA THR A 274 22.40 53.81 -16.50
C THR A 274 22.54 54.32 -15.06
N SER A 275 21.80 55.36 -14.68
CA SER A 275 21.78 55.87 -13.30
C SER A 275 21.16 54.86 -12.31
N ARG A 276 20.09 54.15 -12.71
CA ARG A 276 19.47 53.11 -11.87
C ARG A 276 20.38 51.89 -11.69
N VAL A 277 21.02 51.44 -12.77
CA VAL A 277 22.01 50.35 -12.71
C VAL A 277 23.20 50.75 -11.82
N ALA A 278 23.68 52.00 -11.91
CA ALA A 278 24.73 52.52 -11.03
C ALA A 278 24.30 52.63 -9.55
N ALA A 279 23.00 52.76 -9.29
CA ALA A 279 22.42 52.80 -7.95
C ALA A 279 22.15 51.41 -7.35
N GLY A 280 22.40 50.32 -8.10
CA GLY A 280 22.31 48.94 -7.60
C GLY A 280 21.13 48.13 -8.14
N ASP A 281 20.28 48.69 -9.01
CA ASP A 281 19.23 47.93 -9.69
C ASP A 281 19.88 46.96 -10.70
N ASP A 282 19.40 45.70 -10.77
CA ASP A 282 19.78 44.82 -11.88
C ASP A 282 19.23 45.36 -13.21
N ALA A 283 19.84 44.95 -14.33
CA ALA A 283 19.48 45.43 -15.66
C ALA A 283 18.00 45.21 -16.01
N GLY A 284 17.37 44.15 -15.48
CA GLY A 284 15.96 43.84 -15.65
C GLY A 284 15.06 44.80 -14.88
N THR A 285 15.35 45.01 -13.60
CA THR A 285 14.62 45.97 -12.74
C THR A 285 14.77 47.40 -13.26
N ALA A 286 15.98 47.80 -13.66
CA ALA A 286 16.25 49.14 -14.17
C ALA A 286 15.46 49.45 -15.45
N ARG A 287 15.41 48.53 -16.43
CA ARG A 287 14.65 48.76 -17.69
C ARG A 287 13.14 48.85 -17.46
N ILE A 288 12.59 47.99 -16.58
CA ILE A 288 11.15 47.99 -16.24
C ILE A 288 10.76 49.33 -15.61
N ALA A 289 11.55 49.80 -14.64
CA ALA A 289 11.26 51.05 -13.95
C ALA A 289 11.32 52.26 -14.88
N VAL A 290 12.29 52.29 -15.81
CA VAL A 290 12.37 53.38 -16.81
C VAL A 290 11.19 53.33 -17.79
N ILE A 291 10.70 52.16 -18.18
CA ILE A 291 9.54 52.05 -19.08
C ILE A 291 8.24 52.49 -18.38
N ALA A 292 8.10 52.21 -17.09
CA ALA A 292 7.02 52.80 -16.28
C ALA A 292 7.12 54.34 -16.22
N ASP A 293 8.33 54.88 -16.07
CA ASP A 293 8.59 56.33 -16.08
C ASP A 293 8.26 56.96 -17.46
N VAL A 294 8.53 56.28 -18.57
CA VAL A 294 8.18 56.71 -19.94
C VAL A 294 6.68 56.90 -20.10
N MET A 295 5.87 55.92 -19.68
CA MET A 295 4.41 56.01 -19.72
C MET A 295 3.89 57.12 -18.80
N GLY A 296 4.44 57.22 -17.60
CA GLY A 296 4.08 58.26 -16.63
C GLY A 296 4.35 59.67 -17.16
N ALA A 297 5.49 59.88 -17.84
CA ALA A 297 5.85 61.16 -18.44
C ALA A 297 4.91 61.56 -19.58
N ALA A 298 4.44 60.61 -20.39
CA ALA A 298 3.47 60.88 -21.46
C ALA A 298 2.07 61.24 -20.95
N LEU A 299 1.68 60.75 -19.77
CA LEU A 299 0.37 61.01 -19.17
C LEU A 299 0.34 62.28 -18.29
N ALA A 300 1.50 62.79 -17.87
CA ALA A 300 1.61 63.99 -17.04
C ALA A 300 1.45 65.30 -17.85
N ASN A 301 0.91 66.35 -17.21
CA ASN A 301 0.76 67.72 -17.76
C ASN A 301 2.13 68.39 -17.99
N GLY A 302 2.85 67.95 -19.02
CA GLY A 302 4.21 68.36 -19.37
C GLY A 302 4.89 67.48 -20.41
N GLY A 303 4.29 66.34 -20.80
CA GLY A 303 4.73 65.52 -21.93
C GLY A 303 4.47 66.17 -23.29
N ASN A 304 5.00 65.56 -24.36
CA ASN A 304 4.69 65.96 -25.73
C ASN A 304 3.18 65.75 -25.97
N ALA A 305 2.46 66.82 -26.31
CA ALA A 305 1.01 66.77 -26.53
C ALA A 305 0.60 65.78 -27.63
N ALA A 306 1.46 65.52 -28.62
CA ALA A 306 1.21 64.50 -29.65
C ALA A 306 1.32 63.08 -29.08
N ASP A 307 2.32 62.80 -28.24
CA ASP A 307 2.48 61.49 -27.58
C ASP A 307 1.32 61.20 -26.63
N GLN A 308 0.89 62.21 -25.87
CA GLN A 308 -0.27 62.11 -24.99
C GLN A 308 -1.54 61.82 -25.80
N ALA A 309 -1.74 62.49 -26.94
CA ALA A 309 -2.89 62.26 -27.81
C ALA A 309 -2.89 60.85 -28.43
N THR A 310 -1.73 60.35 -28.89
CA THR A 310 -1.61 59.00 -29.45
C THR A 310 -1.81 57.92 -28.40
N LEU A 311 -1.22 58.07 -27.21
CA LEU A 311 -1.40 57.12 -26.11
C LEU A 311 -2.88 57.04 -25.68
N GLN A 312 -3.55 58.19 -25.54
CA GLN A 312 -4.98 58.21 -25.20
C GLN A 312 -5.85 57.60 -26.29
N ALA A 313 -5.52 57.83 -27.57
CA ALA A 313 -6.18 57.17 -28.69
C ALA A 313 -6.05 55.64 -28.60
N ARG A 314 -4.82 55.13 -28.37
CA ARG A 314 -4.55 53.69 -28.24
C ARG A 314 -5.26 53.08 -27.04
N LEU A 315 -5.24 53.74 -25.87
CA LEU A 315 -5.97 53.28 -24.69
C LEU A 315 -7.48 53.21 -24.92
N THR A 316 -8.06 54.25 -25.53
CA THR A 316 -9.49 54.30 -25.84
C THR A 316 -9.89 53.16 -26.76
N VAL A 317 -9.15 52.98 -27.86
CA VAL A 317 -9.40 51.91 -28.83
C VAL A 317 -9.20 50.53 -28.19
N ALA A 318 -8.16 50.35 -27.39
CA ALA A 318 -7.87 49.09 -26.72
C ALA A 318 -8.94 48.72 -25.68
N ASN A 319 -9.45 49.67 -24.90
CA ASN A 319 -10.53 49.42 -23.95
C ASN A 319 -11.83 49.01 -24.65
N ILE A 320 -12.17 49.68 -25.76
CA ILE A 320 -13.33 49.32 -26.58
C ILE A 320 -13.14 47.92 -27.17
N PHE A 321 -11.94 47.62 -27.67
CA PHE A 321 -11.61 46.30 -28.18
C PHE A 321 -11.80 45.22 -27.11
N THR A 322 -11.17 45.35 -25.94
CA THR A 322 -11.27 44.39 -24.82
C THR A 322 -12.71 44.23 -24.33
N GLY A 323 -13.45 45.33 -24.20
CA GLY A 323 -14.84 45.32 -23.72
C GLY A 323 -15.83 44.66 -24.68
N ASN A 324 -15.53 44.61 -25.98
CA ASN A 324 -16.37 43.99 -27.00
C ASN A 324 -15.91 42.58 -27.39
N LEU A 325 -14.95 41.99 -26.66
CA LEU A 325 -14.59 40.58 -26.83
C LEU A 325 -15.75 39.67 -26.37
N PRO A 326 -16.12 38.65 -27.17
CA PRO A 326 -17.08 37.64 -26.77
C PRO A 326 -16.61 36.83 -25.55
N SER A 327 -17.52 36.47 -24.64
CA SER A 327 -17.22 35.57 -23.52
C SER A 327 -16.71 34.22 -24.04
N GLY A 328 -15.57 33.76 -23.51
CA GLY A 328 -14.94 32.50 -23.94
C GLY A 328 -14.00 32.62 -25.16
N THR A 329 -13.71 33.83 -25.64
CA THR A 329 -12.72 34.05 -26.71
C THR A 329 -11.34 33.52 -26.30
N ASN A 330 -10.79 32.56 -27.04
CA ASN A 330 -9.39 32.13 -26.88
C ASN A 330 -8.45 33.19 -27.47
N TYR A 331 -8.28 34.29 -26.75
CA TYR A 331 -7.55 35.45 -27.24
C TYR A 331 -6.06 35.16 -27.50
N LEU A 332 -5.50 34.12 -26.87
CA LEU A 332 -4.14 33.64 -27.11
C LEU A 332 -3.90 33.19 -28.57
N ALA A 333 -4.95 32.74 -29.28
CA ALA A 333 -4.86 32.38 -30.70
C ALA A 333 -4.94 33.59 -31.65
N THR A 334 -5.28 34.78 -31.14
CA THR A 334 -5.53 35.99 -31.94
C THR A 334 -4.69 37.19 -31.49
N LEU A 335 -3.62 36.96 -30.72
CA LEU A 335 -2.76 38.02 -30.17
C LEU A 335 -2.20 38.95 -31.25
N GLN A 336 -1.89 38.38 -32.43
CA GLN A 336 -1.39 39.15 -33.56
C GLN A 336 -2.45 40.10 -34.15
N VAL A 337 -3.73 39.72 -34.16
CA VAL A 337 -4.83 40.60 -34.62
C VAL A 337 -4.93 41.84 -33.73
N GLY A 338 -4.82 41.65 -32.42
CA GLY A 338 -4.78 42.78 -31.47
C GLY A 338 -3.60 43.71 -31.72
N ARG A 339 -2.41 43.16 -32.01
CA ARG A 339 -1.20 43.93 -32.34
C ARG A 339 -1.35 44.70 -33.65
N ASP A 340 -1.72 44.02 -34.73
CA ASP A 340 -1.88 44.62 -36.05
C ASP A 340 -2.95 45.72 -36.04
N PHE A 341 -4.04 45.48 -35.32
CA PHE A 341 -5.12 46.44 -35.18
C PHE A 341 -4.66 47.70 -34.44
N LEU A 342 -3.94 47.53 -33.32
CA LEU A 342 -3.50 48.64 -32.50
C LEU A 342 -2.32 49.42 -33.12
N ALA A 343 -1.44 48.74 -33.86
CA ALA A 343 -0.34 49.37 -34.59
C ALA A 343 -0.82 50.45 -35.56
N GLY A 344 -1.98 50.26 -36.19
CA GLY A 344 -2.59 51.24 -37.09
C GLY A 344 -3.32 52.41 -36.41
N VAL A 345 -3.32 52.49 -35.07
CA VAL A 345 -4.05 53.54 -34.32
C VAL A 345 -3.15 54.76 -34.10
N THR A 346 -3.63 55.89 -34.61
CA THR A 346 -3.02 57.22 -34.44
C THR A 346 -4.01 58.17 -33.79
N ALA A 347 -3.52 59.29 -33.25
CA ALA A 347 -4.40 60.34 -32.72
C ALA A 347 -5.44 60.84 -33.75
N ALA A 348 -5.09 60.84 -35.05
CA ALA A 348 -5.96 61.35 -36.11
C ALA A 348 -7.09 60.39 -36.52
N ASN A 349 -6.89 59.07 -36.39
CA ASN A 349 -7.87 58.06 -36.80
C ASN A 349 -8.60 57.36 -35.64
N ALA A 350 -8.32 57.77 -34.39
CA ALA A 350 -8.81 57.16 -33.17
C ALA A 350 -10.34 56.94 -33.16
N ALA A 351 -11.12 57.92 -33.59
CA ALA A 351 -12.58 57.80 -33.62
C ALA A 351 -13.08 56.75 -34.62
N ALA A 352 -12.45 56.65 -35.80
CA ALA A 352 -12.77 55.63 -36.79
C ALA A 352 -12.34 54.23 -36.30
N LYS A 353 -11.14 54.13 -35.72
CA LYS A 353 -10.62 52.89 -35.15
C LYS A 353 -11.41 52.42 -33.92
N ALA A 354 -11.98 53.32 -33.12
CA ALA A 354 -12.86 52.96 -32.01
C ALA A 354 -14.14 52.27 -32.50
N VAL A 355 -14.74 52.73 -33.61
CA VAL A 355 -15.90 52.07 -34.23
C VAL A 355 -15.52 50.72 -34.85
N GLU A 356 -14.35 50.69 -35.52
CA GLU A 356 -13.80 49.46 -36.09
C GLU A 356 -13.49 48.43 -34.98
N ALA A 357 -13.03 48.86 -33.81
CA ALA A 357 -12.67 48.00 -32.69
C ALA A 357 -13.85 47.18 -32.17
N VAL A 358 -15.06 47.76 -32.14
CA VAL A 358 -16.28 47.03 -31.77
C VAL A 358 -16.51 45.88 -32.76
N THR A 359 -16.39 46.18 -34.06
CA THR A 359 -16.64 45.20 -35.14
C THR A 359 -15.55 44.12 -35.16
N VAL A 360 -14.27 44.50 -35.05
CA VAL A 360 -13.16 43.55 -35.01
C VAL A 360 -13.27 42.68 -33.77
N ALA A 361 -13.44 43.25 -32.58
CA ALA A 361 -13.57 42.51 -31.33
C ALA A 361 -14.79 41.57 -31.30
N SER A 362 -15.97 42.03 -31.71
CA SER A 362 -17.19 41.19 -31.73
C SER A 362 -17.09 40.05 -32.74
N ASN A 363 -16.33 40.24 -33.83
CA ASN A 363 -16.12 39.25 -34.88
C ASN A 363 -14.99 38.25 -34.57
N LEU A 364 -14.31 38.36 -33.42
CA LEU A 364 -13.37 37.32 -32.98
C LEU A 364 -14.09 35.98 -32.66
N ASN A 365 -15.41 35.97 -32.42
CA ASN A 365 -16.23 34.74 -32.41
C ASN A 365 -16.73 34.31 -33.81
N GLY A 366 -16.64 35.20 -34.80
CA GLY A 366 -17.42 35.18 -36.04
C GLY A 366 -16.64 34.92 -37.33
N GLN A 367 -15.34 34.62 -37.28
CA GLN A 367 -14.57 34.22 -38.47
C GLN A 367 -14.79 32.76 -38.91
N ILE A 368 -16.01 32.22 -38.76
CA ILE A 368 -16.46 30.97 -39.40
C ILE A 368 -17.93 31.11 -39.87
N ASN A 369 -18.22 31.88 -40.94
CA ASN A 369 -18.94 31.42 -42.17
C ASN A 369 -19.28 32.55 -43.19
N PRO A 370 -19.40 32.25 -44.51
CA PRO A 370 -19.16 33.19 -45.60
C PRO A 370 -20.40 33.72 -46.34
N GLY A 371 -20.32 35.00 -46.74
CA GLY A 371 -21.18 35.63 -47.75
C GLY A 371 -20.45 36.83 -48.36
N ASN A 372 -19.33 36.54 -49.06
CA ASN A 372 -18.27 37.41 -49.61
C ASN A 372 -17.19 37.93 -48.62
N PRO A 373 -15.98 37.31 -48.55
CA PRO A 373 -15.14 37.28 -47.34
C PRO A 373 -13.71 37.88 -47.47
N PRO A 374 -13.09 38.37 -46.38
CA PRO A 374 -11.73 37.98 -45.99
C PRO A 374 -11.81 36.61 -45.29
N SER A 375 -11.05 35.64 -45.78
CA SER A 375 -11.12 34.19 -45.51
C SER A 375 -11.15 33.83 -44.02
N ALA A 376 -12.03 32.90 -43.62
CA ALA A 376 -11.96 32.15 -42.36
C ALA A 376 -10.53 31.61 -42.08
N PRO A 377 -10.14 31.27 -40.83
CA PRO A 377 -9.02 30.37 -40.61
C PRO A 377 -9.34 29.13 -41.42
N GLN A 378 -8.71 28.98 -42.58
CA GLN A 378 -9.09 27.92 -43.49
C GLN A 378 -8.82 26.62 -42.75
N THR A 379 -9.85 25.81 -42.57
CA THR A 379 -9.63 24.42 -42.18
C THR A 379 -9.39 23.68 -43.47
N GLN A 380 -8.19 23.15 -43.64
CA GLN A 380 -7.80 22.46 -44.86
C GLN A 380 -7.47 21.03 -44.53
N THR A 381 -8.16 20.09 -45.19
CA THR A 381 -7.75 18.68 -45.18
C THR A 381 -7.06 18.39 -46.50
N LEU A 382 -5.80 17.98 -46.44
CA LEU A 382 -5.01 17.57 -47.60
C LEU A 382 -4.85 16.05 -47.52
N SER A 383 -5.54 15.33 -48.41
CA SER A 383 -5.46 13.87 -48.46
C SER A 383 -4.26 13.41 -49.27
N LEU A 384 -3.49 12.49 -48.71
CA LEU A 384 -2.38 11.84 -49.39
C LEU A 384 -2.89 10.72 -50.31
N THR A 385 -2.10 10.41 -51.32
CA THR A 385 -2.30 9.33 -52.28
C THR A 385 -1.24 8.24 -52.05
N ALA A 386 -1.32 7.12 -52.77
CA ALA A 386 -0.28 6.08 -52.66
C ALA A 386 1.06 6.45 -53.36
N ASN A 387 1.11 7.61 -54.03
CA ASN A 387 2.30 8.13 -54.68
C ASN A 387 3.01 9.14 -53.77
N ALA A 388 4.25 9.49 -54.12
CA ALA A 388 4.96 10.57 -53.43
C ALA A 388 4.20 11.91 -53.58
N ASP A 389 3.82 12.50 -52.46
CA ASP A 389 3.04 13.73 -52.40
C ASP A 389 3.89 14.93 -51.94
N ALA A 390 3.76 16.07 -52.63
CA ALA A 390 4.36 17.34 -52.20
C ALA A 390 3.24 18.34 -51.87
N LEU A 391 2.79 18.32 -50.63
CA LEU A 391 1.60 19.06 -50.19
C LEU A 391 1.99 20.18 -49.25
N THR A 392 1.60 21.39 -49.62
CA THR A 392 1.83 22.59 -48.83
C THR A 392 0.50 23.20 -48.45
N SER A 393 0.33 23.53 -47.18
CA SER A 393 -0.85 24.24 -46.72
C SER A 393 -0.91 25.65 -47.28
N THR A 394 -2.12 26.05 -47.68
CA THR A 394 -2.47 27.45 -47.96
C THR A 394 -3.32 28.05 -46.85
N ALA A 395 -3.58 27.28 -45.80
CA ALA A 395 -4.47 27.64 -44.73
C ALA A 395 -3.76 28.42 -43.64
N THR A 396 -4.39 29.50 -43.18
CA THR A 396 -3.93 30.32 -42.05
C THR A 396 -4.43 29.82 -40.69
N GLY A 397 -5.34 28.83 -40.68
CA GLY A 397 -5.99 28.27 -39.48
C GLY A 397 -5.48 26.88 -39.11
N THR A 398 -6.35 25.88 -39.22
CA THR A 398 -6.03 24.47 -38.94
C THR A 398 -5.81 23.71 -40.24
N VAL A 399 -4.74 22.93 -40.33
CA VAL A 399 -4.54 22.01 -41.45
C VAL A 399 -4.39 20.58 -40.94
N THR A 400 -5.05 19.64 -41.61
CA THR A 400 -4.91 18.21 -41.37
C THR A 400 -4.45 17.53 -42.65
N PHE A 401 -3.23 17.01 -42.64
CA PHE A 401 -2.79 16.06 -43.64
C PHE A 401 -3.37 14.70 -43.29
N SER A 402 -4.20 14.14 -44.17
CA SER A 402 -4.90 12.89 -43.94
C SER A 402 -4.28 11.80 -44.82
N ALA A 403 -3.68 10.80 -44.19
CA ALA A 403 -3.06 9.66 -44.86
C ALA A 403 -3.78 8.36 -44.46
N PRO A 404 -5.02 8.13 -44.96
CA PRO A 404 -5.74 6.88 -44.72
C PRO A 404 -5.17 5.74 -45.56
N LEU A 405 -5.48 4.49 -45.21
CA LEU A 405 -5.23 3.37 -46.11
C LEU A 405 -6.11 3.49 -47.37
N THR A 406 -5.59 3.02 -48.50
CA THR A 406 -6.45 2.79 -49.67
C THR A 406 -7.43 1.64 -49.42
N GLN A 407 -8.42 1.48 -50.29
CA GLN A 407 -9.38 0.38 -50.21
C GLN A 407 -8.72 -1.02 -50.22
N ASP A 408 -7.53 -1.13 -50.82
CA ASP A 408 -6.73 -2.36 -50.89
C ASP A 408 -5.68 -2.46 -49.75
N ASN A 409 -5.83 -1.67 -48.68
CA ASN A 409 -4.90 -1.55 -47.56
C ASN A 409 -3.49 -1.07 -47.94
N ALA A 410 -3.33 -0.32 -49.03
CA ALA A 410 -2.04 0.31 -49.36
C ALA A 410 -1.83 1.58 -48.51
N ASN A 411 -0.59 1.83 -48.08
CA ASN A 411 -0.22 3.03 -47.34
C ASN A 411 -0.20 4.25 -48.26
N THR A 412 -0.73 5.38 -47.77
CA THR A 412 -0.66 6.68 -48.46
C THR A 412 0.41 7.60 -47.91
N LEU A 413 0.88 7.37 -46.68
CA LEU A 413 2.11 7.99 -46.18
C LEU A 413 3.32 7.16 -46.62
N SER A 414 4.27 7.79 -47.30
CA SER A 414 5.45 7.20 -47.92
C SER A 414 6.73 8.00 -47.58
N SER A 415 7.90 7.42 -47.86
CA SER A 415 9.18 8.13 -47.71
C SER A 415 9.42 9.21 -48.79
N GLY A 416 8.55 9.30 -49.80
CA GLY A 416 8.62 10.33 -50.83
C GLY A 416 7.84 11.60 -50.49
N ASP A 417 7.10 11.61 -49.37
CA ASP A 417 6.17 12.69 -49.08
C ASP A 417 6.85 13.88 -48.42
N VAL A 418 6.50 15.07 -48.89
CA VAL A 418 6.96 16.36 -48.38
C VAL A 418 5.73 17.19 -47.99
N LEU A 419 5.53 17.37 -46.69
CA LEU A 419 4.35 18.03 -46.12
C LEU A 419 4.77 19.29 -45.38
N ASP A 420 4.19 20.43 -45.74
CA ASP A 420 4.57 21.74 -45.20
C ASP A 420 3.34 22.51 -44.70
N GLY A 421 3.30 22.81 -43.40
CA GLY A 421 2.21 23.53 -42.73
C GLY A 421 2.21 25.05 -42.92
N ARG A 422 3.31 25.66 -43.39
CA ARG A 422 3.50 27.10 -43.67
C ARG A 422 2.70 28.07 -42.78
N SER A 423 3.02 28.07 -41.48
CA SER A 423 2.42 29.03 -40.53
C SER A 423 0.92 28.84 -40.23
N ALA A 424 0.31 27.70 -40.57
CA ALA A 424 -0.97 27.31 -40.01
C ALA A 424 -0.87 27.28 -38.47
N GLN A 425 -1.84 27.88 -37.78
CA GLN A 425 -1.85 27.95 -36.31
C GLN A 425 -1.85 26.56 -35.65
N GLN A 426 -2.46 25.57 -36.31
CA GLN A 426 -2.52 24.18 -35.86
C GLN A 426 -2.42 23.22 -37.06
N ALA A 427 -1.22 22.76 -37.36
CA ALA A 427 -0.99 21.75 -38.39
C ALA A 427 -0.85 20.34 -37.77
N SER A 428 -1.57 19.38 -38.35
CA SER A 428 -1.60 17.99 -37.90
C SER A 428 -1.45 17.01 -39.06
N LEU A 429 -0.77 15.89 -38.83
CA LEU A 429 -0.79 14.72 -39.70
C LEU A 429 -1.60 13.63 -38.99
N VAL A 430 -2.59 13.04 -39.67
CA VAL A 430 -3.34 11.87 -39.21
C VAL A 430 -3.10 10.76 -40.22
N ALA A 431 -2.34 9.74 -39.82
CA ALA A 431 -1.91 8.65 -40.69
C ALA A 431 -2.28 7.28 -40.13
N THR A 432 -2.67 6.38 -41.03
CA THR A 432 -2.78 4.95 -40.72
C THR A 432 -1.74 4.19 -41.54
N LEU A 433 -0.87 3.43 -40.86
CA LEU A 433 0.11 2.55 -41.49
C LEU A 433 -0.28 1.09 -41.31
N PHE A 434 -0.21 0.32 -42.39
CA PHE A 434 -0.49 -1.10 -42.44
C PHE A 434 0.73 -1.88 -42.91
N SER A 435 1.12 -2.91 -42.15
CA SER A 435 2.15 -3.88 -42.51
C SER A 435 1.64 -5.30 -42.36
N ASN A 436 1.83 -6.12 -43.39
CA ASN A 436 1.48 -7.54 -43.37
C ASN A 436 2.76 -8.38 -43.48
N ASN A 437 3.13 -9.06 -42.38
CA ASN A 437 4.27 -9.97 -42.30
C ASN A 437 5.57 -9.43 -42.94
N GLY A 438 6.09 -8.31 -42.42
CA GLY A 438 7.35 -7.69 -42.85
C GLY A 438 7.65 -6.40 -42.10
N LEU A 439 8.81 -5.79 -42.37
CA LEU A 439 9.17 -4.46 -41.87
C LEU A 439 8.73 -3.39 -42.88
N LEU A 440 7.82 -2.51 -42.48
CA LEU A 440 7.50 -1.28 -43.21
C LEU A 440 8.37 -0.14 -42.67
N THR A 441 9.01 0.65 -43.53
CA THR A 441 9.72 1.87 -43.11
C THR A 441 9.25 3.05 -43.96
N VAL A 442 8.83 4.12 -43.28
CA VAL A 442 8.30 5.34 -43.88
C VAL A 442 9.06 6.53 -43.32
N ALA A 443 9.57 7.42 -44.18
CA ALA A 443 10.41 8.55 -43.80
C ALA A 443 9.96 9.86 -44.47
N PRO A 444 8.83 10.46 -44.06
CA PRO A 444 8.34 11.68 -44.67
C PRO A 444 9.15 12.91 -44.23
N SER A 445 9.13 13.97 -45.04
CA SER A 445 9.66 15.28 -44.66
C SER A 445 8.51 16.19 -44.23
N LEU A 446 8.39 16.41 -42.92
CA LEU A 446 7.37 17.29 -42.34
C LEU A 446 8.01 18.64 -41.95
N THR A 447 7.38 19.75 -42.29
CA THR A 447 7.78 21.10 -41.86
C THR A 447 6.57 21.84 -41.31
N ASP A 448 6.72 22.53 -40.18
CA ASP A 448 5.63 23.26 -39.51
C ASP A 448 4.38 22.40 -39.18
N ILE A 449 4.56 21.10 -38.91
CA ILE A 449 3.47 20.20 -38.48
C ILE A 449 3.65 19.90 -36.98
N GLY A 450 2.79 20.50 -36.14
CA GLY A 450 2.94 20.42 -34.68
C GLY A 450 2.54 19.07 -34.07
N THR A 451 1.54 18.39 -34.64
CA THR A 451 1.04 17.10 -34.13
C THR A 451 1.09 16.02 -35.20
N VAL A 452 1.64 14.85 -34.86
CA VAL A 452 1.52 13.63 -35.66
C VAL A 452 0.66 12.64 -34.88
N GLN A 453 -0.47 12.23 -35.46
CA GLN A 453 -1.29 11.11 -35.00
C GLN A 453 -1.05 9.93 -35.94
N LEU A 454 -0.59 8.82 -35.39
CA LEU A 454 -0.30 7.59 -36.10
C LEU A 454 -1.11 6.44 -35.52
N ASP A 455 -1.84 5.75 -36.37
CA ASP A 455 -2.45 4.47 -36.06
C ASP A 455 -1.73 3.38 -36.87
N THR A 456 -1.22 2.34 -36.21
CA THR A 456 -0.61 1.18 -36.90
C THR A 456 -1.51 -0.03 -36.85
N SER A 457 -1.55 -0.79 -37.94
CA SER A 457 -2.42 -1.94 -38.14
C SER A 457 -1.70 -3.07 -38.88
N GLY A 458 -2.28 -4.27 -38.84
CA GLY A 458 -1.67 -5.48 -39.38
C GLY A 458 -0.81 -6.22 -38.35
N ASN A 459 0.05 -7.13 -38.83
CA ASN A 459 0.86 -8.04 -38.01
C ASN A 459 2.37 -7.94 -38.26
N GLY A 460 2.80 -7.05 -39.17
CA GLY A 460 4.21 -6.75 -39.43
C GLY A 460 4.72 -5.55 -38.63
N ASP A 461 6.04 -5.40 -38.54
CA ASP A 461 6.68 -4.27 -37.85
C ASP A 461 6.57 -2.98 -38.69
N VAL A 462 6.40 -1.84 -38.03
CA VAL A 462 6.29 -0.51 -38.66
C VAL A 462 7.35 0.43 -38.10
N THR A 463 8.07 1.14 -38.97
CA THR A 463 9.02 2.19 -38.60
C THR A 463 8.62 3.51 -39.25
N LEU A 464 8.37 4.54 -38.45
CA LEU A 464 8.23 5.93 -38.89
C LEU A 464 9.52 6.71 -38.57
N ASN A 465 10.20 7.24 -39.57
CA ASN A 465 11.42 8.02 -39.39
C ASN A 465 11.15 9.51 -39.60
N LEU A 466 11.19 10.28 -38.51
CA LEU A 466 11.01 11.73 -38.49
C LEU A 466 12.33 12.51 -38.54
N GLY A 467 13.46 11.85 -38.82
CA GLY A 467 14.77 12.49 -38.84
C GLY A 467 14.92 13.61 -39.88
N GLN A 468 14.10 13.60 -40.93
CA GLN A 468 14.02 14.67 -41.94
C GLN A 468 12.93 15.70 -41.66
N SER A 469 12.24 15.58 -40.52
CA SER A 469 11.11 16.42 -40.14
C SER A 469 11.50 17.48 -39.11
N THR A 470 10.88 18.65 -39.21
CA THR A 470 11.05 19.80 -38.32
C THR A 470 9.68 20.33 -37.86
N GLY A 471 9.60 20.84 -36.62
CA GLY A 471 8.37 21.44 -36.08
C GLY A 471 7.41 20.48 -35.37
N VAL A 472 7.64 19.17 -35.40
CA VAL A 472 6.82 18.18 -34.66
C VAL A 472 7.07 18.30 -33.15
N GLN A 473 5.99 18.52 -32.39
CA GLN A 473 6.01 18.71 -30.93
C GLN A 473 5.28 17.59 -30.19
N THR A 474 4.23 17.03 -30.82
CA THR A 474 3.36 16.03 -30.21
C THR A 474 3.23 14.81 -31.11
N LEU A 475 3.43 13.62 -30.53
CA LEU A 475 3.15 12.34 -31.15
C LEU A 475 1.99 11.65 -30.42
N LYS A 476 0.95 11.27 -31.15
CA LYS A 476 -0.14 10.42 -30.66
C LYS A 476 -0.09 9.10 -31.40
N LEU A 477 -0.05 7.99 -30.67
CA LEU A 477 0.14 6.67 -31.26
C LEU A 477 -0.86 5.64 -30.73
N THR A 478 -1.54 4.98 -31.66
CA THR A 478 -2.29 3.74 -31.43
C THR A 478 -1.58 2.62 -32.16
N ALA A 479 -0.85 1.77 -31.43
CA ALA A 479 0.01 0.75 -32.04
C ALA A 479 -0.59 -0.65 -31.95
N ALA A 480 -1.26 -1.14 -32.99
CA ALA A 480 -1.72 -2.54 -33.01
C ALA A 480 -0.58 -3.55 -33.29
N ALA A 481 0.51 -3.08 -33.94
CA ALA A 481 1.70 -3.86 -34.26
C ALA A 481 2.96 -3.24 -33.63
N ASN A 482 4.11 -3.94 -33.69
CA ASN A 482 5.36 -3.37 -33.22
C ASN A 482 5.69 -2.12 -34.05
N THR A 483 5.87 -1.00 -33.37
CA THR A 483 6.07 0.31 -33.98
C THR A 483 7.35 0.93 -33.46
N THR A 484 8.19 1.41 -34.37
CA THR A 484 9.39 2.19 -34.05
C THR A 484 9.22 3.60 -34.62
N VAL A 485 9.53 4.63 -33.83
CA VAL A 485 9.59 6.02 -34.28
C VAL A 485 10.99 6.55 -34.09
N ASN A 486 11.69 6.87 -35.18
CA ASN A 486 13.04 7.43 -35.17
C ASN A 486 13.00 8.94 -35.42
N GLY A 487 14.10 9.64 -35.13
CA GLY A 487 14.19 11.08 -35.36
C GLY A 487 13.25 11.90 -34.48
N MET A 488 13.05 11.48 -33.23
CA MET A 488 12.13 12.10 -32.28
C MET A 488 12.53 13.51 -31.81
N ASN A 489 13.66 14.07 -32.28
CA ASN A 489 14.03 15.50 -32.28
C ASN A 489 13.38 16.35 -31.15
N ALA A 490 12.62 17.40 -31.51
CA ALA A 490 11.99 18.34 -30.59
C ALA A 490 10.61 17.89 -30.06
N ILE A 491 10.27 16.61 -30.18
CA ILE A 491 9.00 16.07 -29.68
C ILE A 491 9.06 16.03 -28.16
N ALA A 492 8.21 16.84 -27.52
CA ALA A 492 8.16 16.96 -26.06
C ALA A 492 6.96 16.24 -25.44
N GLN A 493 6.00 15.80 -26.26
CA GLN A 493 4.79 15.11 -25.79
C GLN A 493 4.51 13.85 -26.60
N VAL A 494 4.31 12.74 -25.90
CA VAL A 494 3.91 11.45 -26.49
C VAL A 494 2.69 10.92 -25.74
N ALA A 495 1.63 10.63 -26.49
CA ALA A 495 0.45 9.95 -25.97
C ALA A 495 0.28 8.59 -26.64
N LEU A 496 0.29 7.52 -25.85
CA LEU A 496 0.05 6.15 -26.29
C LEU A 496 -1.34 5.71 -25.84
N THR A 497 -2.16 5.29 -26.80
CA THR A 497 -3.52 4.82 -26.52
C THR A 497 -3.77 3.44 -27.12
N GLY A 498 -4.27 2.49 -26.33
CA GLY A 498 -4.78 1.21 -26.85
C GLY A 498 -3.75 0.35 -27.61
N ALA A 499 -2.46 0.56 -27.34
CA ALA A 499 -1.41 -0.19 -28.02
C ALA A 499 -1.49 -1.68 -27.65
N ALA A 500 -1.36 -2.55 -28.64
CA ALA A 500 -1.20 -4.00 -28.51
C ALA A 500 0.22 -4.47 -28.86
N GLY A 501 0.95 -3.74 -29.72
CA GLY A 501 2.32 -4.04 -30.10
C GLY A 501 3.38 -3.25 -29.31
N ARG A 502 4.66 -3.63 -29.45
CA ARG A 502 5.81 -2.91 -28.83
C ARG A 502 5.97 -1.51 -29.43
N VAL A 503 6.33 -0.48 -28.65
CA VAL A 503 6.57 0.89 -29.15
C VAL A 503 7.98 1.38 -28.80
N MET A 504 8.84 1.56 -29.79
CA MET A 504 10.22 2.06 -29.62
C MET A 504 10.34 3.52 -30.08
N LEU A 505 10.91 4.43 -29.28
CA LEU A 505 11.10 5.84 -29.63
C LEU A 505 12.58 6.24 -29.60
N GLN A 506 13.16 6.61 -30.73
CA GLN A 506 14.60 6.80 -30.89
C GLN A 506 14.95 8.22 -31.35
N ASP A 507 16.20 8.62 -31.06
CA ASP A 507 16.82 9.89 -31.47
C ASP A 507 16.14 11.15 -30.90
N MET A 508 15.86 11.16 -29.58
CA MET A 508 15.24 12.34 -28.93
C MET A 508 16.26 13.44 -28.65
N SER A 509 15.94 14.70 -28.98
CA SER A 509 16.77 15.86 -28.63
C SER A 509 16.08 16.86 -27.69
N ALA A 510 14.81 16.63 -27.34
CA ALA A 510 14.09 17.40 -26.33
C ALA A 510 14.75 17.32 -24.94
N THR A 511 14.73 18.43 -24.19
CA THR A 511 15.23 18.49 -22.81
C THR A 511 14.21 18.00 -21.79
N ALA A 512 12.93 17.95 -22.18
CA ALA A 512 11.84 17.42 -21.37
C ALA A 512 10.89 16.57 -22.23
N LEU A 513 10.36 15.49 -21.64
CA LEU A 513 9.36 14.63 -22.27
C LEU A 513 8.19 14.38 -21.32
N ASP A 514 6.97 14.58 -21.81
CA ASP A 514 5.74 14.10 -21.19
C ASP A 514 5.22 12.88 -21.95
N LEU A 515 5.22 11.73 -21.27
CA LEU A 515 4.75 10.45 -21.78
C LEU A 515 3.46 10.06 -21.05
N SER A 516 2.36 10.00 -21.79
CA SER A 516 1.08 9.51 -21.30
C SER A 516 0.74 8.15 -21.91
N ILE A 517 0.33 7.19 -21.09
CA ILE A 517 -0.03 5.84 -21.52
C ILE A 517 -1.40 5.48 -20.96
N ALA A 518 -2.35 5.24 -21.85
CA ALA A 518 -3.72 4.83 -21.52
C ALA A 518 -4.15 3.61 -22.33
N GLY A 519 -4.81 2.64 -21.70
CA GLY A 519 -5.38 1.48 -22.41
C GLY A 519 -4.37 0.45 -22.98
N ALA A 520 -3.10 0.49 -22.57
CA ALA A 520 -2.05 -0.39 -23.12
C ALA A 520 -2.05 -1.79 -22.49
N GLN A 521 -1.82 -2.83 -23.30
CA GLN A 521 -1.66 -4.21 -22.85
C GLN A 521 -0.28 -4.45 -22.20
N SER A 522 -0.20 -5.39 -21.25
CA SER A 522 1.01 -5.72 -20.48
C SER A 522 2.22 -6.08 -21.38
N GLY A 523 3.42 -5.60 -21.01
CA GLY A 523 4.70 -6.03 -21.61
C GLY A 523 5.28 -5.16 -22.73
N GLN A 524 4.82 -3.92 -22.91
CA GLN A 524 5.30 -3.03 -23.96
C GLN A 524 6.63 -2.34 -23.61
N ILE A 525 7.61 -2.54 -24.48
CA ILE A 525 8.94 -1.97 -24.32
C ILE A 525 8.95 -0.58 -24.94
N PHE A 526 9.02 0.43 -24.10
CA PHE A 526 9.46 1.77 -24.45
C PHE A 526 11.00 1.73 -24.42
N LEU A 527 11.67 2.07 -25.51
CA LEU A 527 13.11 2.34 -25.49
C LEU A 527 13.24 3.81 -25.88
N LEU A 528 13.82 4.65 -25.02
CA LEU A 528 14.20 6.01 -25.35
C LEU A 528 15.67 6.00 -25.73
N ASP A 529 16.01 5.99 -27.01
CA ASP A 529 17.37 6.38 -27.40
C ASP A 529 17.46 7.91 -27.35
N ASN A 530 17.57 8.43 -26.14
CA ASN A 530 17.71 9.85 -25.88
C ASN A 530 19.05 10.34 -26.45
N GLY A 531 19.18 11.57 -26.91
CA GLY A 531 20.46 12.29 -26.90
C GLY A 531 20.83 12.65 -25.46
N SER A 532 22.03 13.15 -25.18
CA SER A 532 22.43 13.63 -23.83
C SER A 532 21.62 14.83 -23.30
N ALA A 533 20.60 15.27 -24.04
CA ALA A 533 19.82 16.49 -23.79
C ALA A 533 18.65 16.30 -22.80
N LEU A 534 18.04 15.10 -22.69
CA LEU A 534 16.87 14.90 -21.82
C LEU A 534 17.26 15.04 -20.35
N LYS A 535 16.63 16.01 -19.65
CA LYS A 535 16.84 16.33 -18.24
C LYS A 535 15.62 16.10 -17.37
N ALA A 536 14.41 16.22 -17.94
CA ALA A 536 13.17 15.99 -17.20
C ALA A 536 12.25 15.01 -17.94
N MET A 537 11.57 14.15 -17.20
CA MET A 537 10.58 13.23 -17.78
C MET A 537 9.36 13.13 -16.88
N THR A 538 8.17 13.18 -17.47
CA THR A 538 6.91 12.84 -16.82
C THR A 538 6.35 11.57 -17.47
N VAL A 539 5.95 10.60 -16.66
CA VAL A 539 5.34 9.34 -17.10
C VAL A 539 3.99 9.19 -16.41
N SER A 540 2.90 9.28 -17.17
CA SER A 540 1.55 9.03 -16.69
C SER A 540 1.09 7.65 -17.12
N LEU A 541 0.87 6.77 -16.14
CA LEU A 541 0.40 5.40 -16.31
C LEU A 541 -1.07 5.35 -15.91
N ASP A 542 -1.99 5.54 -16.86
CA ASP A 542 -3.43 5.65 -16.59
C ASP A 542 -4.19 4.34 -16.90
N HIS A 543 -3.57 3.19 -16.66
CA HIS A 543 -4.13 1.86 -16.96
C HIS A 543 -3.74 0.82 -15.89
N THR A 544 -4.40 -0.34 -15.90
CA THR A 544 -4.06 -1.49 -15.04
C THR A 544 -2.92 -2.29 -15.66
N GLN A 545 -1.86 -2.57 -14.90
CA GLN A 545 -0.66 -3.28 -15.36
C GLN A 545 0.09 -2.62 -16.54
N ALA A 546 0.12 -1.28 -16.59
CA ALA A 546 0.97 -0.59 -17.54
C ALA A 546 2.45 -0.92 -17.26
N SER A 547 3.21 -1.28 -18.29
CA SER A 547 4.65 -1.54 -18.19
C SER A 547 5.40 -0.57 -19.08
N VAL A 548 6.32 0.19 -18.49
CA VAL A 548 7.23 1.08 -19.21
C VAL A 548 8.64 0.63 -18.90
N THR A 549 9.51 0.76 -19.90
CA THR A 549 10.93 0.53 -19.72
C THR A 549 11.68 1.79 -20.14
N LEU A 550 12.71 2.17 -19.40
CA LEU A 550 13.69 3.16 -19.82
C LEU A 550 14.97 2.41 -20.16
N ALA A 551 15.32 2.33 -21.45
CA ALA A 551 16.52 1.70 -21.95
C ALA A 551 17.45 2.76 -22.53
N GLY A 552 18.76 2.70 -22.24
CA GLY A 552 19.75 3.62 -22.81
C GLY A 552 20.98 2.87 -23.34
N GLY A 553 21.52 3.34 -24.47
CA GLY A 553 22.75 2.82 -25.07
C GLY A 553 24.06 3.43 -24.51
N GLN A 554 23.99 4.38 -23.56
CA GLN A 554 25.12 5.07 -22.89
C GLN A 554 24.73 5.52 -21.45
N PRO A 555 25.69 5.76 -20.53
CA PRO A 555 25.42 6.34 -19.20
C PRO A 555 24.77 7.73 -19.28
N ARG A 556 23.81 8.02 -18.40
CA ARG A 556 22.92 9.20 -18.51
C ARG A 556 22.57 9.82 -17.17
N THR A 557 22.19 11.10 -17.19
CA THR A 557 21.63 11.83 -16.04
C THR A 557 20.26 12.40 -16.40
N ILE A 558 19.22 11.97 -15.69
CA ILE A 558 17.90 12.62 -15.66
C ILE A 558 17.86 13.43 -14.36
N ASP A 559 17.62 14.73 -14.43
CA ASP A 559 17.58 15.57 -13.23
C ASP A 559 16.28 15.31 -12.45
N THR A 560 15.16 15.12 -13.15
CA THR A 560 13.85 14.84 -12.53
C THR A 560 13.00 13.86 -13.33
N LEU A 561 12.54 12.79 -12.67
CA LEU A 561 11.57 11.83 -13.17
C LEU A 561 10.28 11.93 -12.35
N THR A 562 9.18 12.32 -12.99
CA THR A 562 7.84 12.35 -12.38
C THR A 562 7.01 11.18 -12.88
N ILE A 563 6.35 10.46 -11.99
CA ILE A 563 5.54 9.28 -12.29
C ILE A 563 4.14 9.48 -11.71
N ASN A 564 3.12 9.43 -12.56
CA ASN A 564 1.72 9.45 -12.14
C ASN A 564 1.13 8.05 -12.34
N SER A 565 1.04 7.25 -11.28
CA SER A 565 0.49 5.88 -11.32
C SER A 565 -1.01 5.90 -11.01
N ARG A 566 -1.85 5.74 -12.03
CA ARG A 566 -3.32 5.67 -11.92
C ARG A 566 -3.82 4.33 -12.48
N GLY A 567 -5.04 3.93 -12.13
CA GLY A 567 -5.62 2.64 -12.53
C GLY A 567 -5.95 1.74 -11.34
N THR A 568 -6.20 0.45 -11.58
CA THR A 568 -6.70 -0.46 -10.53
C THR A 568 -5.62 -1.29 -9.82
N SER A 569 -4.45 -1.55 -10.45
CA SER A 569 -3.25 -2.17 -9.81
C SER A 569 -2.14 -2.53 -10.82
N GLY A 570 -0.91 -2.69 -10.31
CA GLY A 570 0.14 -3.50 -10.94
C GLY A 570 1.02 -2.79 -11.96
N ASN A 571 1.14 -1.46 -11.92
CA ASN A 571 1.97 -0.71 -12.84
C ASN A 571 3.46 -1.00 -12.58
N VAL A 572 4.24 -1.13 -13.66
CA VAL A 572 5.68 -1.39 -13.60
C VAL A 572 6.41 -0.33 -14.42
N LEU A 573 7.36 0.35 -13.80
CA LEU A 573 8.35 1.15 -14.51
C LEU A 573 9.72 0.49 -14.31
N SER A 574 10.26 -0.07 -15.37
CA SER A 574 11.59 -0.68 -15.39
C SER A 574 12.63 0.32 -15.84
N MET A 575 13.73 0.44 -15.11
CA MET A 575 14.87 1.25 -15.51
C MET A 575 16.01 0.28 -15.83
N PHE A 576 16.28 0.04 -17.11
CA PHE A 576 17.37 -0.87 -17.50
C PHE A 576 18.71 -0.21 -17.23
N THR A 577 19.55 -0.90 -16.46
CA THR A 577 21.00 -0.68 -16.43
C THR A 577 21.66 -1.99 -16.87
N GLY A 578 21.95 -2.13 -18.16
CA GLY A 578 22.94 -3.13 -18.59
C GLY A 578 24.29 -2.86 -17.90
N THR A 579 25.18 -3.84 -17.84
CA THR A 579 26.55 -3.63 -17.33
C THR A 579 27.21 -2.47 -18.08
N GLY A 580 27.51 -1.36 -17.39
CA GLY A 580 28.10 -0.15 -17.96
C GLY A 580 27.12 0.93 -18.45
N MET A 581 25.81 0.80 -18.22
CA MET A 581 24.74 1.68 -18.74
C MET A 581 23.90 2.31 -17.61
N ALA A 582 24.53 2.88 -16.58
CA ALA A 582 23.80 3.48 -15.45
C ALA A 582 22.98 4.72 -15.92
N VAL A 583 21.71 4.75 -15.57
CA VAL A 583 20.88 5.97 -15.62
C VAL A 583 20.89 6.55 -14.21
N ASP A 584 21.61 7.65 -14.01
CA ASP A 584 21.52 8.44 -12.78
C ASP A 584 20.26 9.29 -12.83
N VAL A 585 19.48 9.28 -11.75
CA VAL A 585 18.26 10.09 -11.65
C VAL A 585 18.36 10.96 -10.42
N GLY A 586 18.53 12.27 -10.57
CA GLY A 586 18.67 13.18 -9.43
C GLY A 586 17.48 13.08 -8.46
N LYS A 587 16.28 13.33 -8.99
CA LYS A 587 15.02 13.34 -8.23
C LYS A 587 13.95 12.47 -8.88
N VAL A 588 13.25 11.66 -8.08
CA VAL A 588 12.05 10.89 -8.47
C VAL A 588 10.84 11.44 -7.70
N LEU A 589 9.76 11.82 -8.40
CA LEU A 589 8.46 12.14 -7.81
C LEU A 589 7.44 11.10 -8.23
N ILE A 590 6.63 10.61 -7.29
CA ILE A 590 5.57 9.64 -7.56
C ILE A 590 4.26 10.15 -6.98
N THR A 591 3.21 10.11 -7.79
CA THR A 591 1.84 10.41 -7.37
C THR A 591 0.87 9.35 -7.87
N GLY A 592 -0.34 9.38 -7.34
CA GLY A 592 -1.47 8.57 -7.82
C GLY A 592 -1.81 7.41 -6.90
N SER A 593 -2.89 6.70 -7.25
CA SER A 593 -3.55 5.75 -6.36
C SER A 593 -3.32 4.28 -6.69
N ALA A 594 -2.62 3.98 -7.79
CA ALA A 594 -2.37 2.60 -8.21
C ALA A 594 -0.97 2.14 -7.78
N ASP A 595 -0.88 0.88 -7.34
CA ASP A 595 0.38 0.22 -7.01
C ASP A 595 1.41 0.38 -8.13
N LEU A 596 2.62 0.77 -7.74
CA LEU A 596 3.73 1.00 -8.64
C LEU A 596 4.94 0.19 -8.21
N ARG A 597 5.47 -0.56 -9.16
CA ARG A 597 6.72 -1.27 -9.02
C ARG A 597 7.80 -0.60 -9.87
N LEU A 598 8.82 -0.06 -9.20
CA LEU A 598 10.05 0.40 -9.84
C LEU A 598 11.02 -0.78 -9.97
N ALA A 599 11.03 -1.39 -11.14
CA ALA A 599 11.83 -2.56 -11.41
C ALA A 599 13.27 -2.15 -11.78
N GLY A 600 14.17 -2.30 -10.81
CA GLY A 600 15.62 -2.34 -10.98
C GLY A 600 16.17 -3.68 -10.50
N GLY A 601 15.82 -4.77 -11.18
CA GLY A 601 16.12 -6.15 -10.78
C GLY A 601 15.38 -6.58 -9.49
N LEU A 602 14.36 -7.43 -9.62
CA LEU A 602 13.84 -8.18 -8.46
C LEU A 602 14.67 -9.42 -8.20
N GLU A 603 14.67 -9.83 -6.94
CA GLU A 603 15.26 -11.06 -6.42
C GLU A 603 14.95 -12.30 -7.28
N GLY A 604 15.93 -13.19 -7.35
CA GLY A 604 15.86 -14.48 -8.06
C GLY A 604 16.62 -14.54 -9.38
N VAL A 605 17.11 -13.41 -9.91
CA VAL A 605 17.93 -13.38 -11.13
C VAL A 605 19.31 -12.77 -10.84
N PRO A 606 20.38 -13.57 -10.71
CA PRO A 606 21.73 -13.06 -10.51
C PRO A 606 22.23 -12.39 -11.80
N ASN A 607 22.83 -11.20 -11.69
CA ASN A 607 23.43 -10.36 -12.77
C ASN A 607 22.51 -9.42 -13.57
N TYR A 608 21.90 -8.43 -12.92
CA TYR A 608 21.48 -7.20 -13.62
C TYR A 608 21.76 -5.93 -12.80
N GLY A 609 22.82 -5.21 -13.17
CA GLY A 609 23.04 -3.76 -13.00
C GLY A 609 23.05 -3.12 -11.59
N SER A 610 23.97 -2.17 -11.37
CA SER A 610 23.94 -1.25 -10.22
C SER A 610 22.69 -0.35 -10.30
N ALA A 611 21.97 -0.18 -9.18
CA ALA A 611 20.81 0.71 -9.09
C ALA A 611 21.16 2.13 -9.54
N ALA A 612 20.19 2.83 -10.13
CA ALA A 612 20.28 4.25 -10.46
C ALA A 612 20.70 5.05 -9.22
N ASN A 613 21.65 5.99 -9.37
CA ASN A 613 22.00 6.91 -8.30
C ASN A 613 20.85 7.93 -8.13
N ILE A 614 20.15 7.88 -6.99
CA ILE A 614 18.99 8.70 -6.64
C ILE A 614 19.29 9.52 -5.39
N SER A 615 19.23 10.85 -5.49
CA SER A 615 19.45 11.74 -4.34
C SER A 615 18.16 12.10 -3.60
N GLU A 616 17.04 12.13 -4.31
CA GLU A 616 15.73 12.44 -3.75
C GLU A 616 14.67 11.51 -4.36
N PHE A 617 13.91 10.83 -3.50
CA PHE A 617 12.81 9.95 -3.83
C PHE A 617 11.59 10.42 -3.03
N ASP A 618 10.60 10.99 -3.70
CA ASP A 618 9.42 11.56 -3.07
C ASP A 618 8.16 10.91 -3.65
N ALA A 619 7.58 9.99 -2.90
CA ALA A 619 6.30 9.35 -3.17
C ALA A 619 5.24 9.72 -2.12
N SER A 620 5.43 10.82 -1.39
CA SER A 620 4.53 11.27 -0.31
C SER A 620 3.09 11.55 -0.76
N ALA A 621 2.89 11.81 -2.05
CA ALA A 621 1.58 12.01 -2.66
C ALA A 621 0.98 10.74 -3.31
N ALA A 622 1.66 9.59 -3.19
CA ALA A 622 1.14 8.30 -3.64
C ALA A 622 0.26 7.66 -2.57
N THR A 623 -0.83 7.02 -2.98
CA THR A 623 -1.71 6.25 -2.07
C THR A 623 -1.74 4.75 -2.41
N GLY A 624 -1.09 4.34 -3.49
CA GLY A 624 -0.91 2.93 -3.85
C GLY A 624 0.42 2.41 -3.33
N ASN A 625 0.58 1.09 -3.27
CA ASN A 625 1.80 0.45 -2.76
C ASN A 625 3.00 0.71 -3.69
N ILE A 626 4.15 1.07 -3.12
CA ILE A 626 5.39 1.33 -3.84
C ILE A 626 6.39 0.21 -3.58
N ILE A 627 6.86 -0.46 -4.63
CA ILE A 627 7.94 -1.43 -4.54
C ILE A 627 9.15 -0.88 -5.29
N ALA A 628 10.23 -0.53 -4.59
CA ALA A 628 11.39 0.13 -5.20
C ALA A 628 12.74 -0.25 -4.57
N LYS A 629 13.79 -0.17 -5.40
CA LYS A 629 15.19 -0.18 -4.95
C LYS A 629 15.78 1.20 -5.15
N VAL A 630 16.24 1.82 -4.07
CA VAL A 630 16.74 3.21 -4.06
C VAL A 630 18.16 3.21 -3.52
N ALA A 631 19.10 3.71 -4.32
CA ALA A 631 20.51 3.78 -3.94
C ALA A 631 21.07 5.19 -4.21
N SER A 632 21.87 5.72 -3.29
CA SER A 632 22.59 6.99 -3.45
C SER A 632 24.08 6.83 -3.21
N THR A 633 24.89 7.45 -4.07
CA THR A 633 26.34 7.63 -3.86
C THR A 633 26.66 8.80 -2.92
N GLY A 634 25.66 9.58 -2.52
CA GLY A 634 25.76 10.71 -1.61
C GLY A 634 24.66 10.67 -0.54
N ALA A 635 24.15 11.84 -0.16
CA ALA A 635 22.98 11.94 0.69
C ALA A 635 21.72 11.42 -0.03
N LEU A 636 20.74 10.96 0.73
CA LEU A 636 19.46 10.46 0.22
C LEU A 636 18.32 11.06 1.03
N THR A 637 17.32 11.64 0.37
CA THR A 637 16.01 11.89 0.98
C THR A 637 15.01 10.94 0.35
N LEU A 638 14.33 10.13 1.16
CA LEU A 638 13.35 9.14 0.72
C LEU A 638 12.06 9.32 1.52
N GLN A 639 10.96 9.57 0.83
CA GLN A 639 9.63 9.64 1.39
C GLN A 639 8.69 8.73 0.61
N THR A 640 7.90 7.91 1.28
CA THR A 640 6.80 7.15 0.67
C THR A 640 5.43 7.58 1.19
N GLY A 641 4.38 6.86 0.79
CA GLY A 641 3.01 7.36 0.78
C GLY A 641 2.15 6.78 1.90
N ASN A 642 0.87 6.57 1.60
CA ASN A 642 -0.08 5.90 2.50
C ASN A 642 -0.25 4.39 2.19
N GLY A 643 0.58 3.85 1.29
CA GLY A 643 0.53 2.47 0.83
C GLY A 643 1.29 1.53 1.76
N ASN A 644 1.19 0.22 1.55
CA ASN A 644 2.11 -0.74 2.19
C ASN A 644 3.36 -0.86 1.32
N ASP A 645 4.34 -0.02 1.59
CA ASP A 645 5.50 0.21 0.74
C ASP A 645 6.63 -0.79 1.04
N GLN A 646 7.35 -1.21 0.00
CA GLN A 646 8.48 -2.14 0.10
C GLN A 646 9.72 -1.54 -0.56
N ILE A 647 10.66 -1.11 0.27
CA ILE A 647 11.81 -0.32 -0.15
C ILE A 647 13.11 -1.03 0.22
N LEU A 648 13.98 -1.26 -0.77
CA LEU A 648 15.38 -1.60 -0.55
C LEU A 648 16.23 -0.33 -0.67
N ALA A 649 16.77 0.17 0.44
CA ALA A 649 17.52 1.43 0.48
C ALA A 649 19.01 1.27 0.80
N SER A 650 19.83 2.10 0.16
CA SER A 650 21.25 2.26 0.50
C SER A 650 21.75 3.67 0.17
N ALA A 651 22.63 4.23 1.00
CA ALA A 651 23.23 5.54 0.77
C ALA A 651 24.66 5.59 1.32
N ALA A 652 25.61 6.11 0.53
CA ALA A 652 26.97 6.33 1.01
C ALA A 652 27.09 7.56 1.93
N GLY A 653 26.19 8.55 1.80
CA GLY A 653 26.06 9.71 2.68
C GLY A 653 24.94 9.57 3.72
N ILE A 654 24.61 10.67 4.37
CA ILE A 654 23.50 10.74 5.34
C ILE A 654 22.17 10.59 4.60
N ALA A 655 21.33 9.66 5.06
CA ALA A 655 19.98 9.45 4.54
C ALA A 655 18.92 9.96 5.52
N THR A 656 17.82 10.47 4.98
CA THR A 656 16.58 10.74 5.69
C THR A 656 15.49 9.93 5.00
N ILE A 657 14.99 8.90 5.68
CA ILE A 657 13.99 7.96 5.16
C ILE A 657 12.73 8.05 6.01
N ASP A 658 11.57 8.23 5.39
CA ASP A 658 10.25 8.27 6.02
C ASP A 658 9.27 7.48 5.15
N LEU A 659 8.62 6.44 5.68
CA LEU A 659 7.78 5.56 4.85
C LEU A 659 6.29 5.96 4.84
N GLY A 660 5.86 6.79 5.79
CA GLY A 660 4.52 7.38 5.78
C GLY A 660 3.51 6.58 6.59
N ASP A 661 2.27 6.48 6.10
CA ASP A 661 1.25 5.65 6.75
C ASP A 661 1.19 4.31 6.00
N GLY A 662 1.03 3.18 6.69
CA GLY A 662 1.03 1.88 6.02
C GLY A 662 1.64 0.80 6.88
N ASN A 663 1.63 -0.44 6.40
CA ASN A 663 2.47 -1.49 6.97
C ASN A 663 3.67 -1.68 6.04
N ASP A 664 4.72 -0.92 6.30
CA ASP A 664 5.86 -0.77 5.39
C ASP A 664 6.98 -1.77 5.67
N VAL A 665 7.79 -2.02 4.66
CA VAL A 665 9.00 -2.85 4.75
C VAL A 665 10.19 -2.09 4.18
N LEU A 666 11.19 -1.85 5.03
CA LEU A 666 12.47 -1.26 4.64
C LEU A 666 13.60 -2.27 4.78
N GLU A 667 14.20 -2.72 3.67
CA GLU A 667 15.45 -3.47 3.69
C GLU A 667 16.63 -2.48 3.62
N LEU A 668 17.43 -2.44 4.69
CA LEU A 668 18.62 -1.59 4.78
C LEU A 668 19.90 -2.39 4.55
N ARG A 669 20.72 -1.92 3.61
CA ARG A 669 22.07 -2.47 3.37
C ARG A 669 23.17 -1.67 4.05
N SER A 670 23.23 -0.36 3.79
CA SER A 670 24.26 0.53 4.35
C SER A 670 23.81 1.98 4.24
N LEU A 671 23.94 2.74 5.34
CA LEU A 671 23.68 4.18 5.41
C LEU A 671 24.87 4.90 6.05
N GLY A 672 25.06 6.19 5.74
CA GLY A 672 26.05 7.03 6.42
C GLY A 672 25.68 7.29 7.89
N THR A 673 26.68 7.52 8.74
CA THR A 673 26.47 7.88 10.16
C THR A 673 25.67 9.18 10.29
N GLY A 674 24.66 9.19 11.15
CA GLY A 674 23.73 10.32 11.34
C GLY A 674 22.45 10.20 10.52
N SER A 675 22.25 9.10 9.79
CA SER A 675 21.02 8.86 9.05
C SER A 675 19.82 8.62 9.97
N THR A 676 18.63 8.96 9.50
CA THR A 676 17.37 8.73 10.20
C THR A 676 16.45 7.88 9.33
N VAL A 677 15.80 6.89 9.93
CA VAL A 677 14.78 6.06 9.28
C VAL A 677 13.53 6.05 10.15
N ASN A 678 12.39 6.33 9.54
CA ASN A 678 11.08 6.36 10.17
C ASN A 678 10.11 5.48 9.36
N GLY A 679 9.48 4.48 9.98
CA GLY A 679 8.42 3.70 9.32
C GLY A 679 7.16 4.55 9.21
N GLY A 680 6.73 5.13 10.33
CA GLY A 680 5.64 6.10 10.37
C GLY A 680 4.45 5.53 11.12
N ALA A 681 3.25 5.55 10.53
CA ALA A 681 2.05 5.05 11.19
C ALA A 681 1.60 3.72 10.60
N GLY A 682 1.57 2.69 11.43
CA GLY A 682 1.09 1.36 11.08
C GLY A 682 1.97 0.32 11.75
N ARG A 683 2.14 -0.85 11.14
CA ARG A 683 3.00 -1.91 11.67
C ARG A 683 4.15 -2.15 10.70
N ASP A 684 5.27 -1.48 10.95
CA ASP A 684 6.38 -1.37 10.02
C ASP A 684 7.51 -2.34 10.34
N THR A 685 8.19 -2.82 9.29
CA THR A 685 9.28 -3.79 9.36
C THR A 685 10.58 -3.21 8.83
N LEU A 686 11.58 -3.10 9.70
CA LEU A 686 12.95 -2.77 9.33
C LEU A 686 13.79 -4.04 9.20
N THR A 687 14.21 -4.38 7.98
CA THR A 687 15.03 -5.56 7.69
C THR A 687 16.50 -5.20 7.51
N ILE A 688 17.40 -5.91 8.17
CA ILE A 688 18.86 -5.73 8.08
C ILE A 688 19.58 -7.07 7.85
N SER A 689 20.72 -7.02 7.17
CA SER A 689 21.59 -8.20 7.00
C SER A 689 22.65 -8.34 8.09
N THR A 690 23.08 -7.23 8.72
CA THR A 690 24.09 -7.21 9.80
C THR A 690 23.81 -6.13 10.84
N ALA A 691 24.20 -6.35 12.10
CA ALA A 691 24.03 -5.35 13.17
C ALA A 691 24.75 -4.01 12.88
N ALA A 692 25.81 -4.04 12.07
CA ALA A 692 26.53 -2.83 11.65
C ALA A 692 25.67 -1.86 10.83
N ALA A 693 24.61 -2.34 10.18
CA ALA A 693 23.70 -1.52 9.38
C ALA A 693 22.96 -0.45 10.22
N LEU A 694 22.79 -0.67 11.52
CA LEU A 694 22.15 0.28 12.44
C LEU A 694 23.14 1.19 13.18
N SER A 695 24.45 1.03 12.94
CA SER A 695 25.46 1.80 13.65
C SER A 695 25.41 3.29 13.31
N GLY A 696 25.02 4.11 14.27
CA GLY A 696 24.87 5.56 14.09
C GLY A 696 23.66 5.95 13.24
N VAL A 697 22.68 5.05 13.09
CA VAL A 697 21.38 5.32 12.46
C VAL A 697 20.33 5.52 13.56
N THR A 698 19.50 6.56 13.43
CA THR A 698 18.34 6.77 14.31
C THR A 698 17.13 6.08 13.70
N VAL A 699 16.47 5.22 14.47
CA VAL A 699 15.30 4.44 14.03
C VAL A 699 14.07 4.87 14.85
N SER A 700 12.94 5.09 14.19
CA SER A 700 11.64 5.40 14.81
C SER A 700 10.48 4.82 14.00
N GLY A 701 9.29 4.69 14.61
CA GLY A 701 8.08 4.25 13.92
C GLY A 701 8.21 2.88 13.26
N PHE A 702 8.94 1.95 13.86
CA PHE A 702 9.02 0.55 13.43
C PHE A 702 8.70 -0.35 14.62
N GLU A 703 7.97 -1.44 14.38
CA GLU A 703 7.57 -2.41 15.41
C GLU A 703 8.30 -3.75 15.22
N VAL A 704 8.78 -4.04 14.00
CA VAL A 704 9.43 -5.32 13.66
C VAL A 704 10.86 -5.11 13.19
N LEU A 705 11.82 -5.73 13.87
CA LEU A 705 13.19 -5.88 13.39
C LEU A 705 13.34 -7.19 12.62
N GLY A 706 13.44 -7.12 11.30
CA GLY A 706 13.74 -8.26 10.42
C GLY A 706 15.25 -8.51 10.29
N LEU A 707 15.66 -9.77 10.38
CA LEU A 707 17.02 -10.22 10.10
C LEU A 707 17.00 -11.07 8.82
N ASP A 708 17.58 -10.54 7.73
CA ASP A 708 17.67 -11.25 6.44
C ASP A 708 18.74 -12.34 6.41
N THR A 709 19.63 -12.33 7.41
CA THR A 709 20.59 -13.41 7.65
C THR A 709 20.27 -14.07 8.98
N ALA A 710 20.29 -15.40 9.00
CA ALA A 710 20.26 -16.17 10.24
C ALA A 710 21.67 -16.41 10.78
N GLN A 711 22.53 -15.38 10.82
CA GLN A 711 23.91 -15.46 11.29
C GLN A 711 24.37 -14.17 11.98
N GLY A 712 25.20 -14.30 13.01
CA GLY A 712 25.82 -13.16 13.71
C GLY A 712 25.17 -12.83 15.06
N THR A 713 25.79 -11.90 15.79
CA THR A 713 25.31 -11.46 17.11
C THR A 713 24.57 -10.12 17.00
N PHE A 714 23.37 -10.07 17.57
CA PHE A 714 22.51 -8.90 17.58
C PHE A 714 22.11 -8.55 19.01
N ASP A 715 22.38 -7.32 19.42
CA ASP A 715 21.92 -6.79 20.70
C ASP A 715 20.53 -6.19 20.53
N ILE A 716 19.52 -6.95 20.94
CA ILE A 716 18.11 -6.55 20.83
C ILE A 716 17.78 -5.50 21.90
N GLY A 717 18.47 -5.53 23.04
CA GLY A 717 18.31 -4.53 24.10
C GLY A 717 18.71 -3.11 23.67
N ALA A 718 19.59 -3.00 22.66
CA ALA A 718 19.93 -1.72 22.04
C ALA A 718 18.82 -1.19 21.10
N GLN A 719 17.87 -2.03 20.69
CA GLN A 719 16.79 -1.71 19.77
C GLN A 719 15.46 -1.59 20.52
N THR A 720 15.34 -0.57 21.38
CA THR A 720 14.17 -0.38 22.27
C THR A 720 12.86 -0.09 21.54
N TRP A 721 12.93 0.21 20.24
CA TRP A 721 11.79 0.44 19.36
C TRP A 721 11.14 -0.87 18.88
N ALA A 722 11.88 -1.99 18.84
CA ALA A 722 11.36 -3.24 18.29
C ALA A 722 10.46 -3.98 19.30
N GLU A 723 9.20 -4.20 18.92
CA GLU A 723 8.25 -5.05 19.65
C GLU A 723 8.42 -6.53 19.31
N SER A 724 8.96 -6.82 18.12
CA SER A 724 9.25 -8.18 17.68
C SER A 724 10.50 -8.25 16.81
N VAL A 725 11.15 -9.41 16.83
CA VAL A 725 12.31 -9.74 15.98
C VAL A 725 11.93 -10.88 15.07
N ARG A 726 12.07 -10.70 13.76
CA ARG A 726 11.77 -11.72 12.75
C ARG A 726 13.05 -12.26 12.12
N ILE A 727 13.25 -13.56 12.15
CA ILE A 727 14.33 -14.27 11.46
C ILE A 727 13.81 -14.78 10.11
N SER A 728 14.13 -14.05 9.04
CA SER A 728 13.69 -14.36 7.67
C SER A 728 14.78 -15.07 6.85
N GLY A 729 16.05 -14.83 7.18
CA GLY A 729 17.19 -15.40 6.47
C GLY A 729 17.35 -16.90 6.62
N THR A 730 17.65 -17.60 5.52
CA THR A 730 17.97 -19.03 5.58
C THR A 730 19.47 -19.24 5.80
N SER A 731 19.84 -20.02 6.80
CA SER A 731 21.24 -20.36 7.09
C SER A 731 21.79 -21.38 6.09
N THR A 732 23.11 -21.55 6.05
CA THR A 732 23.75 -22.70 5.40
C THR A 732 24.23 -23.70 6.46
N SER A 733 24.43 -24.96 6.10
CA SER A 733 24.99 -25.96 7.03
C SER A 733 26.38 -25.59 7.59
N THR A 734 27.09 -24.69 6.91
CA THR A 734 28.40 -24.15 7.32
C THR A 734 28.33 -22.79 8.01
N GLY A 735 27.15 -22.16 8.10
CA GLY A 735 26.95 -20.82 8.64
C GLY A 735 27.33 -20.68 10.12
N ALA A 736 27.59 -19.45 10.55
CA ALA A 736 27.76 -19.11 11.97
C ALA A 736 26.41 -19.07 12.70
N ASP A 737 26.44 -19.13 14.03
CA ASP A 737 25.24 -19.08 14.86
C ASP A 737 24.58 -17.69 14.81
N ALA A 738 23.25 -17.64 14.78
CA ALA A 738 22.49 -16.44 15.08
C ALA A 738 22.37 -16.31 16.61
N VAL A 739 22.81 -15.19 17.17
CA VAL A 739 22.77 -14.95 18.62
C VAL A 739 22.03 -13.64 18.89
N LEU A 740 20.84 -13.75 19.47
CA LEU A 740 20.09 -12.60 19.95
C LEU A 740 20.39 -12.40 21.44
N THR A 741 20.92 -11.24 21.80
CA THR A 741 21.31 -10.89 23.17
C THR A 741 20.43 -9.78 23.72
N ASN A 742 20.31 -9.75 25.05
CA ASN A 742 19.51 -8.78 25.80
C ASN A 742 18.06 -8.68 25.32
N VAL A 743 17.45 -9.79 24.92
CA VAL A 743 16.03 -9.81 24.53
C VAL A 743 15.19 -9.39 25.74
N ALA A 744 14.41 -8.32 25.58
CA ALA A 744 13.62 -7.72 26.65
C ALA A 744 12.28 -8.47 26.87
N SER A 745 11.63 -8.21 28.00
CA SER A 745 10.29 -8.70 28.27
C SER A 745 9.30 -8.21 27.21
N GLY A 746 8.45 -9.09 26.69
CA GLY A 746 7.40 -8.75 25.73
C GLY A 746 7.87 -8.70 24.27
N VAL A 747 9.17 -8.81 23.99
CA VAL A 747 9.67 -8.89 22.61
C VAL A 747 9.40 -10.29 22.05
N ALA A 748 8.56 -10.39 21.03
CA ALA A 748 8.26 -11.67 20.37
C ALA A 748 9.37 -12.04 19.38
N VAL A 749 9.79 -13.31 19.35
CA VAL A 749 10.75 -13.82 18.35
C VAL A 749 10.00 -14.66 17.32
N GLU A 750 9.95 -14.17 16.08
CA GLU A 750 9.29 -14.84 14.95
C GLU A 750 10.33 -15.49 14.03
N ILE A 751 10.11 -16.74 13.61
CA ILE A 751 10.98 -17.47 12.66
C ILE A 751 10.17 -17.79 11.41
N THR A 752 10.55 -17.16 10.30
CA THR A 752 9.96 -17.38 8.96
C THR A 752 10.94 -18.05 8.00
N ALA A 753 12.21 -18.19 8.39
CA ALA A 753 13.23 -18.89 7.64
C ALA A 753 12.90 -20.39 7.44
N ALA A 754 13.29 -20.94 6.29
CA ALA A 754 13.12 -22.37 6.00
C ALA A 754 14.18 -23.25 6.69
N TYR A 755 15.37 -22.72 6.96
CA TYR A 755 16.42 -23.43 7.69
C TYR A 755 17.26 -22.49 8.55
N VAL A 756 17.50 -22.90 9.80
CA VAL A 756 18.29 -22.18 10.80
C VAL A 756 19.26 -23.17 11.45
N LYS A 757 20.56 -22.99 11.24
CA LYS A 757 21.57 -23.88 11.82
C LYS A 757 21.62 -23.76 13.35
N SER A 758 21.82 -22.56 13.88
CA SER A 758 21.69 -22.33 15.32
C SER A 758 21.13 -20.96 15.60
N LEU A 759 20.14 -20.89 16.48
CA LEU A 759 19.60 -19.67 17.04
C LEU A 759 19.75 -19.72 18.56
N GLN A 760 20.53 -18.80 19.12
CA GLN A 760 20.70 -18.62 20.56
C GLN A 760 19.94 -17.36 21.00
N LEU A 761 19.00 -17.52 21.91
CA LEU A 761 18.20 -16.44 22.49
C LEU A 761 18.66 -16.20 23.93
N SER A 762 19.21 -15.03 24.22
CA SER A 762 19.63 -14.63 25.56
C SER A 762 18.81 -13.44 26.05
N TYR A 763 18.02 -13.66 27.09
CA TYR A 763 17.09 -12.67 27.65
C TYR A 763 17.77 -11.86 28.77
N ALA A 764 17.49 -10.56 28.81
CA ALA A 764 18.10 -9.63 29.77
C ALA A 764 17.57 -9.79 31.21
N THR A 765 16.34 -10.28 31.35
CA THR A 765 15.60 -10.37 32.62
C THR A 765 14.92 -11.73 32.77
N ALA A 766 14.37 -12.03 33.95
CA ALA A 766 13.58 -13.25 34.19
C ALA A 766 12.23 -13.17 33.46
N THR A 767 12.23 -13.49 32.17
CA THR A 767 11.06 -13.41 31.29
C THR A 767 10.89 -14.69 30.51
N ASP A 768 9.63 -15.10 30.34
CA ASP A 768 9.26 -16.25 29.51
C ASP A 768 9.81 -16.07 28.09
N ALA A 769 10.42 -17.13 27.55
CA ALA A 769 10.82 -17.14 26.16
C ALA A 769 9.60 -17.43 25.29
N VAL A 770 9.30 -16.54 24.33
CA VAL A 770 8.18 -16.69 23.40
C VAL A 770 8.72 -16.71 21.97
N VAL A 771 8.54 -17.85 21.30
CA VAL A 771 8.99 -18.08 19.93
C VAL A 771 7.80 -18.46 19.06
N THR A 772 7.62 -17.78 17.93
CA THR A 772 6.61 -18.11 16.93
C THR A 772 7.27 -18.65 15.68
N LEU A 773 6.87 -19.84 15.23
CA LEU A 773 7.26 -20.45 13.96
C LEU A 773 6.17 -20.14 12.93
N ALA A 774 6.46 -19.23 12.00
CA ALA A 774 5.47 -18.62 11.12
C ALA A 774 5.71 -18.88 9.61
N SER A 775 6.73 -19.68 9.27
CA SER A 775 7.07 -20.00 7.88
C SER A 775 5.93 -20.72 7.14
N ALA A 776 5.78 -20.43 5.84
CA ALA A 776 4.88 -21.15 4.95
C ALA A 776 5.43 -22.52 4.50
N ASN A 777 6.75 -22.70 4.59
CA ASN A 777 7.45 -23.93 4.27
C ASN A 777 7.92 -24.61 5.56
N THR A 778 8.17 -25.92 5.51
CA THR A 778 8.78 -26.66 6.62
C THR A 778 10.07 -25.96 7.08
N THR A 779 10.10 -25.52 8.34
CA THR A 779 11.30 -24.95 8.95
C THR A 779 12.10 -26.05 9.63
N ASN A 780 13.41 -26.07 9.37
CA ASN A 780 14.36 -26.95 10.03
C ASN A 780 15.33 -26.12 10.88
N ILE A 781 15.37 -26.37 12.18
CA ILE A 781 16.23 -25.69 13.14
C ILE A 781 17.17 -26.72 13.76
N ASP A 782 18.47 -26.72 13.45
CA ASP A 782 19.36 -27.75 14.02
C ASP A 782 19.56 -27.52 15.53
N LYS A 783 19.58 -26.25 15.97
CA LYS A 783 19.68 -25.90 17.39
C LYS A 783 18.92 -24.62 17.73
N LEU A 784 17.93 -24.72 18.61
CA LEU A 784 17.28 -23.59 19.27
C LEU A 784 17.75 -23.53 20.73
N GLY A 785 18.62 -22.58 21.06
CA GLY A 785 19.10 -22.36 22.41
C GLY A 785 18.40 -21.19 23.08
N VAL A 786 18.02 -21.37 24.35
CA VAL A 786 17.34 -20.37 25.17
C VAL A 786 18.09 -20.18 26.49
N THR A 787 18.51 -18.95 26.76
CA THR A 787 19.12 -18.51 28.01
C THR A 787 18.25 -17.44 28.66
N THR A 788 17.56 -17.79 29.74
CA THR A 788 16.75 -16.87 30.54
C THR A 788 16.69 -17.36 31.99
N ALA A 789 16.44 -16.45 32.93
CA ALA A 789 16.18 -16.82 34.32
C ALA A 789 14.73 -17.32 34.55
N SER A 790 13.79 -17.07 33.62
CA SER A 790 12.47 -17.70 33.67
C SER A 790 12.56 -19.14 33.17
N PRO A 791 11.99 -20.13 33.87
CA PRO A 791 11.97 -21.51 33.42
C PRO A 791 10.85 -21.82 32.42
N VAL A 792 10.31 -20.82 31.73
CA VAL A 792 9.15 -20.98 30.83
C VAL A 792 9.57 -20.69 29.39
N ILE A 793 9.25 -21.63 28.50
CA ILE A 793 9.43 -21.54 27.05
C ILE A 793 8.07 -21.79 26.40
N LYS A 794 7.67 -20.90 25.49
CA LYS A 794 6.45 -21.01 24.69
C LYS A 794 6.84 -21.02 23.23
N ILE A 795 6.43 -22.06 22.50
CA ILE A 795 6.64 -22.17 21.05
C ILE A 795 5.27 -22.28 20.37
N ALA A 796 4.96 -21.29 19.53
CA ALA A 796 3.72 -21.24 18.76
C ALA A 796 4.00 -21.60 17.30
N ALA A 797 3.41 -22.68 16.80
CA ALA A 797 3.53 -23.20 15.44
C ALA A 797 2.39 -22.68 14.55
N ASP A 798 2.33 -21.36 14.36
CA ASP A 798 1.18 -20.64 13.80
C ASP A 798 1.28 -20.38 12.28
N GLY A 799 2.37 -20.76 11.62
CA GLY A 799 2.48 -20.64 10.17
C GLY A 799 1.70 -21.71 9.39
N THR A 800 1.76 -21.63 8.06
CA THR A 800 1.01 -22.53 7.17
C THR A 800 1.77 -23.80 6.76
N ALA A 801 2.98 -24.00 7.29
CA ALA A 801 3.77 -25.19 7.01
C ALA A 801 3.09 -26.44 7.60
N PRO A 802 3.25 -27.63 6.97
CA PRO A 802 2.70 -28.85 7.53
C PRO A 802 3.39 -29.27 8.83
N GLN A 803 4.67 -28.93 9.01
CA GLN A 803 5.45 -29.28 10.19
C GLN A 803 6.65 -28.35 10.40
N TYR A 804 7.16 -28.33 11.63
CA TYR A 804 8.39 -27.64 12.02
C TYR A 804 9.33 -28.59 12.78
N ASN A 805 10.59 -28.61 12.39
CA ASN A 805 11.60 -29.53 12.92
C ASN A 805 12.64 -28.75 13.74
N ILE A 806 12.84 -29.15 14.99
CA ILE A 806 13.88 -28.65 15.90
C ILE A 806 14.75 -29.84 16.28
N ALA A 807 15.98 -29.91 15.78
CA ALA A 807 16.85 -31.05 16.06
C ALA A 807 17.36 -31.05 17.51
N SER A 808 17.61 -29.88 18.10
CA SER A 808 17.95 -29.72 19.51
C SER A 808 17.31 -28.46 20.09
N LEU A 809 16.53 -28.61 21.16
CA LEU A 809 16.05 -27.52 22.00
C LEU A 809 16.90 -27.50 23.28
N ASP A 810 17.70 -26.46 23.44
CA ASP A 810 18.66 -26.33 24.53
C ASP A 810 18.23 -25.20 25.48
N TYR A 811 18.12 -25.50 26.77
CA TYR A 811 17.87 -24.48 27.79
C TYR A 811 19.07 -24.34 28.74
N SER A 812 19.56 -23.12 28.91
CA SER A 812 20.62 -22.78 29.86
C SER A 812 20.16 -21.69 30.81
N GLY A 813 20.04 -22.02 32.11
CA GLY A 813 19.50 -21.07 33.10
C GLY A 813 18.87 -21.75 34.32
N ALA A 814 18.56 -23.05 34.22
CA ALA A 814 17.98 -23.82 35.32
C ALA A 814 18.95 -23.97 36.48
N ALA A 815 18.45 -23.79 37.70
CA ALA A 815 19.08 -24.39 38.88
C ALA A 815 18.88 -25.92 38.85
N PRO A 816 19.76 -26.71 39.48
CA PRO A 816 19.58 -28.17 39.57
C PRO A 816 18.22 -28.58 40.15
N GLY A 817 17.49 -29.44 39.43
CA GLY A 817 16.16 -29.90 39.81
C GLY A 817 15.02 -28.90 39.58
N GLN A 818 15.28 -27.72 39.00
CA GLN A 818 14.25 -26.75 38.66
C GLN A 818 13.36 -27.27 37.51
N ALA A 819 12.05 -27.14 37.66
CA ALA A 819 11.09 -27.48 36.61
C ALA A 819 11.14 -26.43 35.49
N ILE A 820 11.23 -26.88 34.24
CA ILE A 820 11.24 -26.08 33.01
C ILE A 820 9.95 -26.38 32.25
N ALA A 821 9.09 -25.38 32.08
CA ALA A 821 7.83 -25.52 31.36
C ALA A 821 8.04 -25.23 29.87
N LEU A 822 7.71 -26.19 29.00
CA LEU A 822 7.60 -26.02 27.56
C LEU A 822 6.13 -26.09 27.16
N THR A 823 5.58 -24.98 26.68
CA THR A 823 4.23 -24.94 26.12
C THR A 823 4.29 -24.86 24.60
N LEU A 824 3.57 -25.76 23.93
CA LEU A 824 3.47 -25.82 22.47
C LEU A 824 2.03 -25.53 22.05
N THR A 825 1.86 -24.61 21.10
CA THR A 825 0.54 -24.24 20.53
C THR A 825 0.61 -24.12 19.03
N GLY A 826 -0.54 -24.03 18.36
CA GLY A 826 -0.62 -23.69 16.93
C GLY A 826 -1.14 -24.83 16.05
N SER A 827 -1.17 -24.62 14.74
CA SER A 827 -1.82 -25.54 13.79
C SER A 827 -0.91 -26.61 13.18
N ALA A 828 0.40 -26.37 13.11
CA ALA A 828 1.33 -27.28 12.45
C ALA A 828 1.85 -28.39 13.38
N ARG A 829 2.35 -29.50 12.81
CA ARG A 829 3.08 -30.52 13.58
C ARG A 829 4.40 -29.96 14.09
N VAL A 830 4.76 -30.28 15.34
CA VAL A 830 6.07 -29.88 15.91
C VAL A 830 6.90 -31.13 16.16
N VAL A 831 8.12 -31.17 15.61
CA VAL A 831 9.08 -32.25 15.77
C VAL A 831 10.30 -31.73 16.55
N ILE A 832 10.58 -32.29 17.72
CA ILE A 832 11.73 -31.94 18.57
C ILE A 832 12.57 -33.19 18.80
N ASN A 833 13.69 -33.31 18.09
CA ASN A 833 14.49 -34.54 18.10
C ASN A 833 15.31 -34.71 19.37
N GLN A 834 15.59 -33.64 20.13
CA GLN A 834 16.24 -33.70 21.44
C GLN A 834 15.89 -32.46 22.27
N VAL A 835 15.74 -32.66 23.58
CA VAL A 835 15.62 -31.57 24.56
C VAL A 835 16.75 -31.68 25.60
N GLN A 836 17.47 -30.59 25.83
CA GLN A 836 18.68 -30.55 26.66
C GLN A 836 18.69 -29.41 27.69
N THR A 837 19.36 -29.64 28.82
CA THR A 837 19.64 -28.61 29.83
C THR A 837 21.08 -28.73 30.32
N ASN A 838 21.68 -27.63 30.79
CA ASN A 838 23.08 -27.62 31.27
C ASN A 838 23.25 -28.03 32.75
N ASN A 839 22.19 -28.06 33.56
CA ASN A 839 22.25 -28.14 35.03
C ASN A 839 21.32 -29.17 35.69
N SER A 840 20.82 -30.18 34.97
CA SER A 840 19.88 -31.20 35.47
C SER A 840 18.51 -30.62 35.81
N GLY A 841 17.98 -29.76 34.93
CA GLY A 841 16.60 -29.30 35.00
C GLY A 841 15.60 -30.41 34.60
N VAL A 842 14.36 -30.25 35.04
CA VAL A 842 13.27 -31.22 34.83
C VAL A 842 12.22 -30.63 33.88
N TRP A 843 12.00 -31.23 32.72
CA TRP A 843 11.03 -30.72 31.73
C TRP A 843 9.58 -31.09 32.06
N ILE A 844 8.69 -30.10 31.94
CA ILE A 844 7.24 -30.24 31.91
C ILE A 844 6.79 -29.78 30.53
N ILE A 845 6.27 -30.70 29.73
CA ILE A 845 5.83 -30.42 28.36
C ILE A 845 4.31 -30.38 28.32
N ASP A 846 3.76 -29.34 27.73
CA ASP A 846 2.33 -29.15 27.50
C ASP A 846 2.09 -28.80 26.04
N ALA A 847 1.59 -29.77 25.27
CA ALA A 847 1.23 -29.64 23.86
C ALA A 847 -0.28 -29.70 23.62
N THR A 848 -1.08 -29.53 24.68
CA THR A 848 -2.56 -29.62 24.59
C THR A 848 -3.16 -28.56 23.66
N GLY A 849 -2.46 -27.44 23.46
CA GLY A 849 -2.84 -26.37 22.53
C GLY A 849 -2.37 -26.57 21.08
N LEU A 850 -1.73 -27.69 20.76
CA LEU A 850 -1.22 -28.01 19.43
C LEU A 850 -2.26 -28.81 18.63
N ALA A 851 -2.58 -28.36 17.42
CA ALA A 851 -3.57 -29.03 16.57
C ALA A 851 -2.97 -29.94 15.49
N GLY A 852 -1.64 -29.93 15.31
CA GLY A 852 -0.93 -30.66 14.24
C GLY A 852 -0.25 -31.98 14.67
N GLY A 853 -0.14 -32.25 15.98
CA GLY A 853 0.59 -33.39 16.54
C GLY A 853 2.02 -33.05 16.98
N LEU A 854 2.55 -33.84 17.90
CA LEU A 854 3.86 -33.67 18.52
C LEU A 854 4.74 -34.89 18.28
N ASP A 855 5.93 -34.71 17.70
CA ASP A 855 7.00 -35.70 17.76
C ASP A 855 8.08 -35.17 18.69
N ILE A 856 8.41 -35.86 19.78
CA ILE A 856 9.41 -35.38 20.75
C ILE A 856 10.28 -36.51 21.26
N THR A 857 11.59 -36.26 21.38
CA THR A 857 12.53 -37.18 22.02
C THR A 857 13.11 -36.58 23.29
N LEU A 858 12.97 -37.33 24.38
CA LEU A 858 13.32 -36.95 25.75
C LEU A 858 14.50 -37.80 26.24
N GLY A 859 15.39 -37.17 27.02
CA GLY A 859 16.61 -37.79 27.55
C GLY A 859 17.75 -37.85 26.52
N GLY A 860 18.84 -37.12 26.77
CA GLY A 860 20.03 -37.09 25.90
C GLY A 860 21.16 -38.05 26.33
N SER A 861 22.12 -38.29 25.43
CA SER A 861 23.31 -39.14 25.64
C SER A 861 24.36 -38.59 26.63
N GLY A 862 24.08 -37.47 27.31
CA GLY A 862 25.01 -36.75 28.19
C GLY A 862 24.63 -36.68 29.69
N GLY A 863 23.46 -37.18 30.11
CA GLY A 863 23.13 -37.39 31.54
C GLY A 863 22.55 -36.24 32.36
N VAL A 864 21.88 -35.25 31.73
CA VAL A 864 21.50 -33.99 32.42
C VAL A 864 20.08 -33.48 32.06
N SER A 865 19.23 -34.26 31.40
CA SER A 865 17.81 -33.87 31.19
C SER A 865 16.86 -34.97 31.67
N ASP A 866 16.10 -34.63 32.71
CA ASP A 866 14.97 -35.41 33.20
C ASP A 866 13.68 -34.72 32.76
N PHE A 867 12.57 -35.44 32.68
CA PHE A 867 11.24 -34.83 32.53
C PHE A 867 10.41 -35.16 33.77
N SER A 868 9.20 -34.61 33.91
CA SER A 868 8.25 -35.07 34.94
C SER A 868 6.85 -35.27 34.38
N ARG A 869 6.51 -34.53 33.33
CA ARG A 869 5.21 -34.61 32.67
C ARG A 869 5.29 -34.31 31.19
N VAL A 870 4.55 -35.07 30.39
CA VAL A 870 4.21 -34.76 29.00
C VAL A 870 2.70 -34.78 28.86
N ALA A 871 2.11 -33.65 28.51
CA ALA A 871 0.74 -33.57 28.03
C ALA A 871 0.77 -33.43 26.50
N GLY A 872 0.23 -34.42 25.79
CA GLY A 872 0.16 -34.51 24.34
C GLY A 872 -0.93 -33.63 23.74
N SER A 873 -1.05 -33.72 22.43
CA SER A 873 -1.96 -32.95 21.60
C SER A 873 -3.27 -33.71 21.36
N ALA A 874 -4.22 -33.08 20.66
CA ALA A 874 -5.43 -33.78 20.23
C ALA A 874 -5.23 -34.65 18.96
N LYS A 875 -3.99 -34.79 18.47
CA LYS A 875 -3.60 -35.53 17.26
C LYS A 875 -2.51 -36.52 17.59
N ASN A 876 -2.20 -37.38 16.61
CA ASN A 876 -1.17 -38.40 16.74
C ASN A 876 0.19 -37.78 17.11
N ASP A 877 0.66 -38.19 18.28
CA ASP A 877 1.92 -37.83 18.88
C ASP A 877 2.91 -39.01 18.86
N ASN A 878 4.20 -38.72 18.78
CA ASN A 878 5.28 -39.69 18.89
C ASN A 878 6.29 -39.25 19.95
N VAL A 879 6.26 -39.90 21.11
CA VAL A 879 7.11 -39.61 22.27
C VAL A 879 8.19 -40.67 22.40
N VAL A 880 9.45 -40.30 22.17
CA VAL A 880 10.60 -41.19 22.39
C VAL A 880 11.26 -40.85 23.71
N ILE A 881 11.43 -41.82 24.59
CA ILE A 881 12.04 -41.63 25.92
C ILE A 881 13.31 -42.46 25.99
N ASN A 882 14.47 -41.81 25.94
CA ASN A 882 15.76 -42.50 25.98
C ASN A 882 16.24 -42.80 27.41
N ARG A 883 15.89 -41.96 28.40
CA ARG A 883 16.30 -42.09 29.81
C ARG A 883 15.21 -41.54 30.73
N ILE A 884 15.09 -42.12 31.93
CA ILE A 884 14.13 -41.72 32.98
C ILE A 884 14.89 -41.57 34.29
N ALA A 885 14.59 -40.51 35.07
CA ALA A 885 14.84 -40.47 36.50
C ALA A 885 13.55 -40.05 37.24
N GLY A 886 13.29 -40.62 38.43
CA GLY A 886 12.07 -40.35 39.18
C GLY A 886 10.75 -40.81 38.54
N SER A 887 9.62 -40.46 39.16
CA SER A 887 8.27 -40.77 38.66
C SER A 887 7.83 -39.80 37.56
N GLN A 888 7.19 -40.34 36.52
CA GLN A 888 6.85 -39.63 35.29
C GLN A 888 5.34 -39.72 35.00
N VAL A 889 4.78 -38.69 34.36
CA VAL A 889 3.37 -38.66 33.91
C VAL A 889 3.29 -38.38 32.41
N LEU A 890 2.72 -39.30 31.65
CA LEU A 890 2.32 -39.11 30.25
C LEU A 890 0.79 -39.06 30.17
N ASP A 891 0.27 -38.07 29.46
CA ASP A 891 -1.15 -37.79 29.22
C ASP A 891 -1.26 -37.37 27.76
N LEU A 892 -1.47 -38.32 26.84
CA LEU A 892 -1.18 -38.12 25.41
C LEU A 892 -2.34 -37.52 24.60
N GLY A 893 -3.56 -37.54 25.14
CA GLY A 893 -4.70 -36.86 24.54
C GLY A 893 -5.64 -37.81 23.81
N ALA A 894 -6.02 -37.49 22.57
CA ALA A 894 -7.03 -38.26 21.82
C ALA A 894 -6.54 -38.75 20.44
N GLY A 895 -5.24 -38.55 20.16
CA GLY A 895 -4.57 -38.99 18.93
C GLY A 895 -4.31 -40.49 18.93
N ASP A 896 -3.95 -41.07 17.79
CA ASP A 896 -3.35 -42.42 17.78
C ASP A 896 -1.86 -42.27 18.07
N ASP A 897 -1.50 -42.37 19.34
CA ASP A 897 -0.20 -41.92 19.84
C ASP A 897 0.81 -43.07 19.88
N THR A 898 2.09 -42.75 19.80
CA THR A 898 3.17 -43.73 19.90
C THR A 898 4.17 -43.31 20.96
N VAL A 899 4.46 -44.19 21.91
CA VAL A 899 5.53 -44.00 22.88
C VAL A 899 6.59 -45.06 22.72
N THR A 900 7.83 -44.65 22.49
CA THR A 900 8.97 -45.55 22.33
C THR A 900 9.96 -45.39 23.47
N TYR A 901 10.32 -46.49 24.12
CA TYR A 901 11.26 -46.50 25.24
C TYR A 901 12.67 -47.00 24.85
N GLY A 902 13.70 -46.30 25.34
CA GLY A 902 15.13 -46.60 25.19
C GLY A 902 15.75 -47.34 26.39
N SER A 903 17.07 -47.18 26.63
CA SER A 903 17.84 -47.92 27.64
C SER A 903 17.99 -47.18 28.98
N ILE A 904 17.73 -47.89 30.08
CA ILE A 904 17.76 -47.36 31.46
C ILE A 904 19.13 -47.57 32.11
N LEU A 905 19.61 -46.55 32.81
CA LEU A 905 20.63 -46.70 33.84
C LEU A 905 19.93 -46.98 35.17
N ASN A 906 19.99 -48.24 35.60
CA ASN A 906 19.41 -48.75 36.83
C ASN A 906 20.02 -48.03 38.06
N GLN A 907 19.23 -47.18 38.74
CA GLN A 907 19.51 -46.78 40.12
C GLN A 907 18.24 -46.91 40.97
N LEU A 908 18.04 -48.13 41.50
CA LEU A 908 17.51 -48.43 42.84
C LEU A 908 16.70 -47.31 43.53
N GLY A 909 15.45 -47.19 43.09
CA GLY A 909 14.38 -46.41 43.72
C GLY A 909 13.21 -46.41 42.77
N THR A 910 12.22 -47.28 42.99
CA THR A 910 11.17 -47.67 42.02
C THR A 910 10.53 -46.46 41.31
N PRO A 911 11.00 -46.09 40.10
CA PRO A 911 10.38 -45.02 39.34
C PRO A 911 9.05 -45.56 38.82
N THR A 912 7.95 -44.88 39.15
CA THR A 912 6.64 -45.21 38.56
C THR A 912 6.41 -44.31 37.36
N MET A 913 6.25 -44.91 36.19
CA MET A 913 5.69 -44.20 35.05
C MET A 913 4.18 -44.37 35.05
N ARG A 914 3.48 -43.24 35.13
CA ARG A 914 2.03 -43.15 34.92
C ARG A 914 1.79 -42.77 33.46
N MET A 915 1.09 -43.62 32.72
CA MET A 915 0.67 -43.33 31.35
C MET A 915 -0.84 -43.31 31.23
N ASP A 916 -1.32 -42.37 30.42
CA ASP A 916 -2.70 -42.18 30.02
C ASP A 916 -2.68 -41.86 28.51
N GLY A 917 -3.16 -42.79 27.69
CA GLY A 917 -3.21 -42.67 26.23
C GLY A 917 -4.46 -41.96 25.72
N GLY A 918 -5.51 -41.94 26.55
CA GLY A 918 -6.81 -41.38 26.22
C GLY A 918 -7.59 -42.17 25.16
N ALA A 919 -8.25 -41.46 24.23
CA ALA A 919 -9.33 -42.04 23.41
C ALA A 919 -8.89 -42.63 22.05
N GLY A 920 -7.60 -42.57 21.70
CA GLY A 920 -7.09 -43.04 20.41
C GLY A 920 -6.61 -44.50 20.41
N ALA A 921 -6.02 -44.94 19.30
CA ALA A 921 -5.37 -46.25 19.16
C ALA A 921 -3.88 -46.10 19.44
N ASP A 922 -3.46 -46.29 20.69
CA ASP A 922 -2.10 -45.94 21.09
C ASP A 922 -1.12 -47.10 21.00
N THR A 923 0.15 -46.84 20.72
CA THR A 923 1.21 -47.84 20.64
C THR A 923 2.34 -47.54 21.62
N PHE A 924 2.53 -48.40 22.60
CA PHE A 924 3.60 -48.33 23.59
C PHE A 924 4.66 -49.39 23.28
N ASP A 925 5.83 -48.99 22.81
CA ASP A 925 6.97 -49.86 22.48
C ASP A 925 8.02 -49.82 23.60
N VAL A 926 7.95 -50.79 24.51
CA VAL A 926 8.79 -50.94 25.70
C VAL A 926 9.98 -51.85 25.37
N ARG A 927 11.15 -51.29 25.03
CA ARG A 927 12.29 -52.07 24.50
C ARG A 927 13.30 -52.56 25.55
N ASN A 928 13.07 -52.37 26.86
CA ASN A 928 14.08 -52.61 27.90
C ASN A 928 13.54 -53.34 29.16
N HIS A 929 14.45 -53.89 29.97
CA HIS A 929 14.16 -54.84 31.08
C HIS A 929 14.29 -54.23 32.50
N GLY A 930 13.34 -54.53 33.38
CA GLY A 930 13.40 -54.39 34.84
C GLY A 930 12.52 -53.34 35.49
N ASP A 931 11.48 -52.84 34.81
CA ASP A 931 10.74 -51.66 35.27
C ASP A 931 9.31 -51.96 35.76
N ARG A 932 8.81 -51.09 36.64
CA ARG A 932 7.41 -51.03 37.04
C ARG A 932 6.70 -49.92 36.28
N ILE A 933 5.88 -50.31 35.30
CA ILE A 933 5.11 -49.42 34.45
C ILE A 933 3.64 -49.48 34.86
N GLN A 934 3.02 -48.32 35.11
CA GLN A 934 1.63 -48.22 35.54
C GLN A 934 0.80 -47.46 34.49
N PHE A 935 -0.09 -48.16 33.83
CA PHE A 935 -1.06 -47.60 32.89
C PHE A 935 -2.36 -47.30 33.63
N TYR A 936 -2.93 -46.13 33.38
CA TYR A 936 -4.25 -45.78 33.86
C TYR A 936 -5.20 -45.72 32.66
N TYR A 937 -6.38 -46.31 32.82
CA TYR A 937 -7.45 -46.30 31.85
C TYR A 937 -8.67 -45.62 32.47
N ASP A 938 -9.09 -44.49 31.91
CA ASP A 938 -10.23 -43.72 32.40
C ASP A 938 -11.50 -44.02 31.56
N ALA A 939 -12.66 -43.76 32.16
CA ALA A 939 -13.94 -44.02 31.50
C ALA A 939 -14.16 -43.10 30.27
N GLY A 940 -14.02 -43.68 29.08
CA GLY A 940 -14.07 -42.94 27.81
C GLY A 940 -12.94 -43.32 26.85
N ASP A 941 -11.90 -43.99 27.35
CA ASP A 941 -10.78 -44.49 26.56
C ASP A 941 -11.18 -45.64 25.63
N SER A 942 -10.36 -45.87 24.60
CA SER A 942 -10.51 -46.99 23.66
C SER A 942 -10.65 -48.33 24.39
N VAL A 943 -11.67 -49.11 24.02
CA VAL A 943 -11.85 -50.47 24.55
C VAL A 943 -11.12 -51.47 23.65
N PHE A 944 -10.35 -52.38 24.24
CA PHE A 944 -9.73 -53.51 23.55
C PHE A 944 -10.80 -54.52 23.05
N GLU A 945 -11.34 -54.39 21.83
CA GLU A 945 -12.34 -55.33 21.27
C GLU A 945 -11.95 -55.90 19.90
N SER A 946 -11.52 -57.16 19.82
CA SER A 946 -11.15 -57.74 18.52
C SER A 946 -12.36 -57.84 17.57
N GLY A 947 -12.25 -57.23 16.39
CA GLY A 947 -13.22 -57.37 15.29
C GLY A 947 -14.16 -56.19 15.07
N SER A 948 -13.99 -55.08 15.78
CA SER A 948 -14.72 -53.83 15.59
C SER A 948 -13.93 -52.86 14.69
N THR A 949 -14.61 -51.96 13.97
CA THR A 949 -13.99 -50.86 13.21
C THR A 949 -13.51 -49.70 14.11
N ARG A 950 -13.30 -49.93 15.41
CA ARG A 950 -12.86 -48.93 16.40
C ARG A 950 -11.36 -49.11 16.72
N LYS A 951 -10.75 -48.04 17.22
CA LYS A 951 -9.33 -47.87 17.56
C LYS A 951 -8.93 -48.72 18.78
N HIS A 952 -7.71 -49.26 18.82
CA HIS A 952 -7.19 -50.12 19.90
C HIS A 952 -5.77 -49.71 20.31
N ASP A 953 -5.47 -49.85 21.61
CA ASP A 953 -4.10 -49.69 22.10
C ASP A 953 -3.27 -50.98 21.93
N VAL A 954 -1.96 -50.83 21.88
CA VAL A 954 -0.97 -51.89 21.69
C VAL A 954 0.21 -51.64 22.61
N ILE A 955 0.62 -52.65 23.37
CA ILE A 955 1.89 -52.63 24.10
C ILE A 955 2.80 -53.71 23.50
N GLN A 956 4.01 -53.34 23.09
CA GLN A 956 4.94 -54.20 22.38
C GLN A 956 6.39 -53.95 22.81
N GLY A 957 7.35 -54.67 22.20
CA GLY A 957 8.79 -54.38 22.36
C GLY A 957 9.52 -55.20 23.42
N PHE A 958 8.80 -55.99 24.22
CA PHE A 958 9.38 -56.78 25.30
C PHE A 958 10.41 -57.79 24.77
N ARG A 959 11.54 -57.88 25.48
CA ARG A 959 12.64 -58.80 25.17
C ARG A 959 12.77 -59.86 26.25
N ALA A 960 13.27 -61.04 25.90
CA ALA A 960 13.70 -62.04 26.87
C ALA A 960 15.08 -61.65 27.43
N GLY A 961 15.20 -61.51 28.75
CA GLY A 961 16.47 -61.19 29.39
C GLY A 961 17.52 -62.27 29.12
N THR A 962 18.71 -61.88 28.66
CA THR A 962 19.86 -62.81 28.51
C THR A 962 20.80 -62.78 29.72
N GLY A 963 20.48 -62.00 30.75
CA GLY A 963 21.28 -61.84 31.98
C GLY A 963 20.62 -62.48 33.20
N SER A 964 21.44 -63.07 34.07
CA SER A 964 21.08 -63.85 35.26
C SER A 964 20.61 -63.01 36.47
N GLY A 965 19.86 -61.92 36.26
CA GLY A 965 19.37 -61.04 37.32
C GLY A 965 17.86 -60.83 37.23
N SER A 966 17.18 -60.85 38.38
CA SER A 966 15.73 -60.80 38.63
C SER A 966 15.01 -59.51 38.19
N ASN A 967 15.30 -59.00 36.99
CA ASN A 967 14.66 -57.81 36.43
C ASN A 967 13.41 -58.26 35.67
N VAL A 968 12.30 -58.39 36.39
CA VAL A 968 10.97 -58.65 35.82
C VAL A 968 10.33 -57.32 35.43
N ASP A 969 9.88 -57.21 34.19
CA ASP A 969 9.02 -56.10 33.78
C ASP A 969 7.64 -56.29 34.44
N GLN A 970 7.26 -55.33 35.29
CA GLN A 970 5.95 -55.29 35.93
C GLN A 970 5.05 -54.28 35.21
N ILE A 971 3.98 -54.79 34.61
CA ILE A 971 2.91 -53.94 34.07
C ILE A 971 1.73 -53.98 35.02
N ILE A 972 1.31 -52.79 35.45
CA ILE A 972 0.12 -52.57 36.26
C ILE A 972 -0.86 -51.78 35.40
N VAL A 973 -2.08 -52.31 35.24
CA VAL A 973 -3.16 -51.64 34.52
C VAL A 973 -4.26 -51.29 35.52
N ASP A 974 -4.50 -50.00 35.72
CA ASP A 974 -5.52 -49.48 36.63
C ASP A 974 -6.68 -48.85 35.84
N ALA A 975 -7.84 -49.51 35.84
CA ALA A 975 -9.08 -48.96 35.29
C ALA A 975 -9.80 -48.06 36.32
N ARG A 976 -10.26 -46.87 35.92
CA ARG A 976 -10.93 -45.89 36.78
C ARG A 976 -12.20 -45.33 36.13
N GLY A 977 -13.24 -45.05 36.93
CA GLY A 977 -14.42 -44.29 36.49
C GLY A 977 -15.55 -45.07 35.79
N PHE A 978 -15.45 -46.39 35.63
CA PHE A 978 -16.50 -47.21 35.01
C PHE A 978 -17.70 -47.41 35.97
N THR A 979 -18.89 -46.93 35.60
CA THR A 979 -20.13 -47.13 36.38
C THR A 979 -21.16 -47.92 35.59
N GLY A 980 -21.44 -49.17 35.98
CA GLY A 980 -22.38 -50.08 35.32
C GLY A 980 -21.70 -51.37 34.84
N GLY A 981 -22.35 -52.51 35.02
CA GLY A 981 -21.74 -53.85 34.88
C GLY A 981 -21.13 -54.17 33.51
N SER A 982 -20.11 -55.03 33.57
CA SER A 982 -19.21 -55.54 32.51
C SER A 982 -18.11 -54.58 32.07
N VAL A 983 -17.01 -54.55 32.85
CA VAL A 983 -15.69 -54.17 32.34
C VAL A 983 -15.13 -55.37 31.59
N ALA A 984 -15.07 -55.30 30.27
CA ALA A 984 -14.39 -56.28 29.45
C ALA A 984 -13.05 -55.66 28.98
N VAL A 985 -11.96 -55.94 29.70
CA VAL A 985 -10.63 -55.89 29.08
C VAL A 985 -10.55 -57.14 28.22
N THR A 986 -11.08 -57.05 27.00
CA THR A 986 -11.34 -58.24 26.17
C THR A 986 -10.11 -58.78 25.47
N ASP A 987 -9.06 -57.98 25.23
CA ASP A 987 -7.92 -58.45 24.43
C ASP A 987 -6.63 -57.63 24.68
N ILE A 988 -5.77 -58.03 25.63
CA ILE A 988 -4.39 -57.52 25.68
C ILE A 988 -3.57 -58.33 24.66
N SER A 989 -3.20 -57.71 23.54
CA SER A 989 -2.33 -58.31 22.53
C SER A 989 -0.87 -57.97 22.83
N TYR A 990 -0.06 -58.99 23.09
CA TYR A 990 1.38 -58.86 23.29
C TYR A 990 2.14 -59.59 22.18
N THR A 991 3.20 -58.96 21.65
CA THR A 991 4.11 -59.55 20.66
C THR A 991 5.53 -59.62 21.22
N ARG A 992 6.08 -60.84 21.32
CA ARG A 992 7.47 -61.08 21.74
C ARG A 992 8.44 -60.88 20.57
N TYR A 993 9.49 -60.07 20.78
CA TYR A 993 10.38 -59.63 19.69
C TYR A 993 11.33 -60.75 19.18
N ASP A 994 11.53 -61.85 19.91
CA ASP A 994 12.60 -62.83 19.65
C ASP A 994 12.28 -63.94 18.62
N THR A 995 11.02 -64.17 18.23
CA THR A 995 10.67 -65.30 17.32
C THR A 995 9.90 -64.94 16.04
N GLY A 996 9.47 -63.70 15.83
CA GLY A 996 8.71 -63.31 14.63
C GLY A 996 7.39 -64.06 14.43
N THR A 997 6.86 -64.70 15.48
CA THR A 997 5.59 -65.43 15.47
C THR A 997 4.47 -64.59 16.11
N ASN A 998 3.25 -64.73 15.55
CA ASN A 998 2.03 -63.98 15.87
C ASN A 998 1.76 -63.76 17.37
N ALA A 999 1.13 -62.61 17.64
CA ALA A 999 0.58 -62.17 18.92
C ALA A 999 -0.17 -63.30 19.64
N ALA A 1000 0.19 -63.54 20.90
CA ALA A 1000 -0.70 -64.25 21.81
C ALA A 1000 -1.76 -63.25 22.27
N LYS A 1001 -3.03 -63.55 21.96
CA LYS A 1001 -4.18 -62.78 22.41
C LYS A 1001 -4.58 -63.24 23.81
N ILE A 1002 -4.64 -62.33 24.77
CA ILE A 1002 -5.16 -62.64 26.11
C ILE A 1002 -6.70 -62.88 26.07
N SER A 1003 -7.39 -62.54 24.96
CA SER A 1003 -8.83 -62.80 24.79
C SER A 1003 -9.28 -64.25 24.95
N ASP A 1004 -8.38 -65.23 24.75
CA ASP A 1004 -8.75 -66.64 24.83
C ASP A 1004 -9.02 -67.12 26.27
N PHE A 1005 -8.79 -66.28 27.29
CA PHE A 1005 -9.01 -66.62 28.70
C PHE A 1005 -10.36 -66.18 29.29
N PHE A 1006 -11.08 -65.26 28.65
CA PHE A 1006 -12.34 -64.73 29.19
C PHE A 1006 -13.49 -64.93 28.18
N GLN A 1007 -14.07 -66.13 28.14
CA GLN A 1007 -15.30 -66.37 27.37
C GLN A 1007 -16.49 -65.61 27.98
N THR A 1008 -17.21 -64.90 27.11
CA THR A 1008 -18.45 -64.17 27.39
C THR A 1008 -19.62 -65.15 27.60
N GLY A 1009 -19.70 -65.74 28.79
CA GLY A 1009 -20.89 -66.45 29.25
C GLY A 1009 -21.92 -65.48 29.85
N THR A 1010 -23.17 -65.54 29.38
CA THR A 1010 -24.33 -64.74 29.83
C THR A 1010 -24.81 -65.04 31.27
N ALA A 1011 -23.90 -65.41 32.18
CA ALA A 1011 -24.24 -65.67 33.58
C ALA A 1011 -24.23 -64.37 34.39
N THR A 1012 -25.43 -63.93 34.76
CA THR A 1012 -25.67 -62.91 35.78
C THR A 1012 -25.21 -63.45 37.14
N GLY A 1013 -24.06 -62.97 37.62
CA GLY A 1013 -23.64 -63.22 39.00
C GLY A 1013 -22.15 -62.99 39.22
N VAL A 1014 -21.83 -62.25 40.29
CA VAL A 1014 -20.49 -62.01 40.86
C VAL A 1014 -19.68 -60.85 40.25
N PHE A 1015 -20.24 -59.63 40.26
CA PHE A 1015 -19.42 -58.42 40.49
C PHE A 1015 -20.25 -57.46 41.37
N SER A 1016 -19.71 -57.06 42.52
CA SER A 1016 -20.44 -56.24 43.50
C SER A 1016 -20.62 -54.81 42.97
N SER A 1017 -21.77 -54.20 43.28
CA SER A 1017 -22.17 -52.86 42.83
C SER A 1017 -21.61 -51.72 43.70
N ASP A 1018 -20.41 -51.89 44.28
CA ASP A 1018 -19.80 -50.84 45.11
C ASP A 1018 -18.94 -49.90 44.23
N PRO A 1019 -19.28 -48.61 44.12
CA PRO A 1019 -18.52 -47.63 43.33
C PRO A 1019 -17.11 -47.31 43.89
N ALA A 1020 -16.69 -47.91 45.01
CA ALA A 1020 -15.33 -47.77 45.55
C ALA A 1020 -14.32 -48.85 45.08
N SER A 1021 -14.74 -49.87 44.31
CA SER A 1021 -13.85 -50.98 43.91
C SER A 1021 -13.33 -50.86 42.47
N ASN A 1022 -12.23 -50.13 42.25
CA ASN A 1022 -11.43 -50.24 41.02
C ASN A 1022 -10.83 -51.66 40.91
N VAL A 1023 -11.10 -52.42 39.85
CA VAL A 1023 -10.45 -53.71 39.64
C VAL A 1023 -9.11 -53.45 38.94
N GLY A 1024 -7.99 -53.73 39.60
CA GLY A 1024 -6.65 -53.67 39.00
C GLY A 1024 -6.27 -55.03 38.43
N VAL A 1025 -5.71 -55.07 37.23
CA VAL A 1025 -5.12 -56.29 36.66
C VAL A 1025 -3.61 -56.07 36.61
N ALA A 1026 -2.87 -56.77 37.47
CA ALA A 1026 -1.42 -56.90 37.32
C ALA A 1026 -1.14 -58.03 36.30
N VAL A 1027 -0.09 -57.90 35.50
CA VAL A 1027 0.42 -58.98 34.65
C VAL A 1027 1.93 -59.08 34.87
N LEU A 1028 2.38 -60.21 35.42
CA LEU A 1028 3.78 -60.48 35.78
C LEU A 1028 4.40 -61.50 34.82
N PHE A 1029 5.47 -61.13 34.11
CA PHE A 1029 6.16 -62.03 33.18
C PHE A 1029 7.52 -62.50 33.72
N GLU A 1030 7.58 -63.69 34.31
CA GLU A 1030 8.85 -64.29 34.75
C GLU A 1030 9.49 -65.14 33.63
N ALA A 1031 10.78 -64.90 33.34
CA ALA A 1031 11.60 -65.83 32.54
C ALA A 1031 12.59 -66.54 33.47
N ALA A 1032 12.31 -67.79 33.83
CA ALA A 1032 13.23 -68.58 34.65
C ALA A 1032 14.50 -68.93 33.87
N ALA A 1033 15.66 -68.68 34.48
CA ALA A 1033 16.96 -69.07 33.95
C ALA A 1033 17.10 -70.61 33.87
N SER A 1034 17.83 -71.06 32.84
CA SER A 1034 18.07 -72.44 32.41
C SER A 1034 18.21 -73.49 33.53
N THR A 1035 17.39 -74.54 33.48
CA THR A 1035 17.82 -75.89 33.05
C THR A 1035 16.61 -76.83 32.95
N GLY A 1036 16.24 -77.24 31.72
CA GLY A 1036 15.59 -78.53 31.47
C GLY A 1036 14.13 -78.71 31.89
N SER A 1037 13.21 -77.85 31.47
CA SER A 1037 11.82 -78.17 31.03
C SER A 1037 11.07 -76.84 30.84
N GLY A 1038 10.31 -76.72 29.73
CA GLY A 1038 9.31 -75.67 29.45
C GLY A 1038 9.65 -74.20 29.80
N ASN A 1039 9.88 -73.37 28.78
CA ASN A 1039 9.77 -71.91 28.94
C ASN A 1039 8.29 -71.54 29.11
N SER A 1040 7.81 -71.44 30.34
CA SER A 1040 6.45 -71.02 30.63
C SER A 1040 6.36 -69.50 30.78
N THR A 1041 5.32 -68.89 30.19
CA THR A 1041 4.98 -67.48 30.44
C THR A 1041 3.90 -67.45 31.52
N TRP A 1042 4.06 -66.64 32.56
CA TRP A 1042 3.09 -66.55 33.65
C TRP A 1042 2.23 -65.29 33.51
N ILE A 1043 0.98 -65.34 33.96
CA ILE A 1043 0.07 -64.20 34.14
C ILE A 1043 -0.40 -64.25 35.59
N ALA A 1044 -0.16 -63.20 36.38
CA ALA A 1044 -0.55 -63.14 37.79
C ALA A 1044 -1.44 -61.92 38.05
N VAL A 1045 -2.71 -62.13 38.41
CA VAL A 1045 -3.70 -61.08 38.70
C VAL A 1045 -3.82 -60.91 40.22
N ASP A 1046 -3.38 -59.74 40.72
CA ASP A 1046 -3.52 -59.29 42.11
C ASP A 1046 -4.97 -58.90 42.39
N LEU A 1047 -5.76 -59.83 42.94
CA LEU A 1047 -7.21 -59.64 43.11
C LEU A 1047 -7.55 -58.78 44.34
N ASN A 1048 -6.62 -58.64 45.30
CA ASN A 1048 -6.86 -57.94 46.56
C ASN A 1048 -6.10 -56.61 46.69
N ARG A 1049 -5.23 -56.27 45.73
CA ARG A 1049 -4.42 -55.05 45.64
C ARG A 1049 -3.43 -54.87 46.79
N ASP A 1050 -2.91 -55.96 47.36
CA ASP A 1050 -1.89 -55.89 48.40
C ASP A 1050 -0.45 -55.82 47.86
N GLY A 1051 -0.29 -55.97 46.53
CA GLY A 1051 1.00 -55.95 45.85
C GLY A 1051 1.84 -57.21 46.06
N ASN A 1052 1.28 -58.25 46.69
CA ASN A 1052 1.92 -59.53 46.95
C ASN A 1052 1.31 -60.63 46.06
N LEU A 1053 1.85 -60.77 44.85
CA LEU A 1053 1.42 -61.74 43.81
C LEU A 1053 1.63 -63.23 44.16
N THR A 1054 1.95 -63.56 45.41
CA THR A 1054 2.19 -64.93 45.90
C THR A 1054 1.13 -65.39 46.91
N GLY A 1055 0.11 -64.57 47.17
CA GLY A 1055 -1.00 -64.93 48.05
C GLY A 1055 -1.91 -65.99 47.42
N ALA A 1056 -2.51 -66.86 48.24
CA ALA A 1056 -3.51 -67.85 47.80
C ALA A 1056 -4.80 -67.23 47.21
N ASN A 1057 -4.88 -65.90 47.21
CA ASN A 1057 -6.03 -65.10 46.82
C ASN A 1057 -5.83 -64.47 45.43
N ASP A 1058 -4.67 -64.71 44.80
CA ASP A 1058 -4.29 -64.14 43.51
C ASP A 1058 -4.34 -65.21 42.41
N LEU A 1059 -4.74 -64.79 41.21
CA LEU A 1059 -4.88 -65.71 40.09
C LEU A 1059 -3.57 -65.77 39.31
N VAL A 1060 -2.82 -66.86 39.46
CA VAL A 1060 -1.57 -67.11 38.74
C VAL A 1060 -1.77 -68.22 37.70
N VAL A 1061 -1.54 -67.92 36.43
CA VAL A 1061 -1.77 -68.80 35.27
C VAL A 1061 -0.45 -69.07 34.54
N GLU A 1062 -0.09 -70.34 34.39
CA GLU A 1062 1.07 -70.79 33.62
C GLU A 1062 0.70 -71.07 32.14
N LEU A 1063 1.36 -70.42 31.19
CA LEU A 1063 1.25 -70.69 29.76
C LEU A 1063 2.39 -71.61 29.33
N LEU A 1064 2.10 -72.90 29.16
CA LEU A 1064 3.09 -73.92 28.81
C LEU A 1064 3.35 -73.98 27.29
N GLY A 1065 4.60 -73.68 26.88
CA GLY A 1065 5.27 -74.17 25.66
C GLY A 1065 4.54 -74.08 24.32
N MET A 1066 4.60 -72.93 23.65
CA MET A 1066 4.20 -72.83 22.23
C MET A 1066 5.37 -73.15 21.30
N ALA A 1067 5.36 -74.35 20.70
CA ALA A 1067 6.21 -74.69 19.56
C ALA A 1067 5.33 -74.86 18.29
N SER A 1068 5.62 -74.04 17.29
CA SER A 1068 5.39 -74.21 15.85
C SER A 1068 3.98 -74.56 15.33
N ASN A 1069 3.41 -73.59 14.60
CA ASN A 1069 2.50 -73.70 13.46
C ASN A 1069 1.10 -74.33 13.63
N SER A 1070 0.09 -73.45 13.45
CA SER A 1070 -1.30 -73.68 12.97
C SER A 1070 -2.37 -73.86 14.04
N LEU A 1071 -3.26 -72.88 14.18
CA LEU A 1071 -4.62 -73.08 14.68
C LEU A 1071 -5.63 -72.42 13.73
N PHE A 1072 -6.09 -73.22 12.76
CA PHE A 1072 -7.38 -73.03 12.11
C PHE A 1072 -8.35 -73.98 12.82
N LEU A 1073 -9.50 -73.49 13.29
CA LEU A 1073 -10.63 -74.35 13.63
C LEU A 1073 -11.60 -74.40 12.44
N PRO A 1074 -11.73 -75.51 11.71
CA PRO A 1074 -12.99 -75.90 11.11
C PRO A 1074 -13.81 -76.73 12.10
N ASN A 1075 -15.12 -76.52 12.07
CA ASN A 1075 -16.19 -77.16 12.83
C ASN A 1075 -15.93 -78.57 13.40
N GLY A 1076 -16.22 -78.70 14.70
CA GLY A 1076 -16.83 -79.90 15.31
C GLY A 1076 -15.89 -80.97 15.87
N GLY A 1077 -15.90 -81.13 17.19
CA GLY A 1077 -15.40 -82.34 17.88
C GLY A 1077 -14.42 -82.05 19.01
N ALA A 1078 -14.72 -82.56 20.22
CA ALA A 1078 -14.03 -82.31 21.47
C ALA A 1078 -12.50 -82.58 21.43
N GLY A 1079 -11.71 -81.57 21.82
CA GLY A 1079 -10.29 -81.67 22.14
C GLY A 1079 -9.91 -80.56 23.12
N SER A 1080 -9.48 -80.93 24.32
CA SER A 1080 -9.25 -80.02 25.46
C SER A 1080 -7.88 -79.34 25.40
N ALA A 1081 -7.83 -78.03 25.63
CA ALA A 1081 -6.60 -77.35 26.06
C ALA A 1081 -6.33 -77.69 27.54
N LEU A 1082 -5.10 -78.09 27.89
CA LEU A 1082 -4.73 -78.44 29.26
C LEU A 1082 -4.27 -77.17 30.00
N ILE A 1083 -5.14 -76.59 30.82
CA ILE A 1083 -4.82 -75.50 31.75
C ILE A 1083 -4.39 -76.13 33.08
N ARG A 1084 -3.23 -75.73 33.62
CA ARG A 1084 -2.82 -76.08 34.98
C ARG A 1084 -3.14 -74.89 35.89
N ILE A 1085 -4.21 -75.01 36.67
CA ILE A 1085 -4.53 -74.10 37.76
C ILE A 1085 -3.91 -74.70 39.02
N ASP A 1086 -3.11 -73.93 39.76
CA ASP A 1086 -2.61 -74.39 41.06
C ASP A 1086 -3.81 -74.63 41.99
N PRO A 1087 -4.02 -75.84 42.52
CA PRO A 1087 -5.17 -76.13 43.38
C PRO A 1087 -5.19 -75.36 44.70
N ALA A 1088 -4.12 -74.63 45.06
CA ALA A 1088 -4.11 -73.78 46.25
C ALA A 1088 -4.99 -72.50 46.14
N SER A 1089 -5.37 -72.07 44.93
CA SER A 1089 -6.10 -70.81 44.68
C SER A 1089 -7.61 -70.97 44.44
N LEU A 1090 -8.18 -72.15 44.71
CA LEU A 1090 -9.64 -72.38 44.66
C LEU A 1090 -10.19 -72.68 46.06
N VAL A 1091 -10.82 -71.70 46.69
CA VAL A 1091 -11.62 -71.85 47.92
C VAL A 1091 -13.09 -71.48 47.58
N PRO A 1092 -14.11 -72.17 48.14
CA PRO A 1092 -15.52 -72.01 47.76
C PRO A 1092 -16.11 -70.61 47.93
#